data_AF-A0A7X5X260-F1
#
_entry.id   AF-A0A7X5X260-F1
#
_cell.length_a   1.000
_cell.length_b   1.000
_cell.length_c   1.000
_cell.angle_alpha   90.00
_cell.angle_beta   90.00
_cell.angle_gamma   90.00
#
_symmetry.space_group_name_H-M   'P 1'
#
loop_
_entity.id
_entity.type
_entity.pdbx_description
1 polymer ?
#
loop_
_entity_poly.entity_id
_entity_poly.type
_entity_poly.pdbx_seq_one_letter_code
_entity_poly.pdbx_strand_id
1 'polypeptide(L)'
;MATGGWTAVDDRRLVPALGGLIDGTGMWRTGALASIERTGRYLTGTWDPPGPEGEDGPGIAGEGSWVRFIGRIGAVALRAAAASTRPERRERLLAMLEMWAESPFADPGARLRTGIVVTERLVVRDERGAAVSAGWSHEGRRGFVELRTGDAEPPSLGTVEEVRDVPRGWGSAEQLRRLVALVRERGPAPWHREAVELLRERTGMGRPAASLALAGLLTRGYVPFLDADERATLRLKVAEAEDGGSELARLTSLDRLELLADVLPEDPAELWEPDGMLGVAERLAEAWQRRYGPRTVVPERTLKAVVELQLLRLSAAEFCAAFTDPAAEPGLSAPLDTWIKNGEHGPLLTDARWDIVRFEDRLHSVVPRLSWVYAELPAGDPVREGLPGLVRLLLERLDHPGLLLRAGHPGAGSGRTVAELHERFGFRPYAGPERLDVASIDDGLTVITDGTVDRRGHRSPPRVYFRPAFYGDDERSQALAATTSGFGREDIPLVEWVRGPVCARIVERIEGASLPVGAYESDPAVSAPDLVTRVADTLGIDGDAAALYLQLLALPAPTDRNVRTWNGWKTARHQKAATVLVERGLVTEDKRPRAGRQVFLPGEWIHAKKPYQPMEAWKAELIGLRRSYNRRLENPLPLPTRTLPELFAHAWSLVEKGEGPL
;
A
#
# COMPACT_ATOMS: atom_id res chain seq x y z
N MET A 1 -4.04 -27.00 -42.35
CA MET A 1 -3.90 -25.92 -41.35
C MET A 1 -5.04 -26.09 -40.37
N ALA A 2 -4.78 -26.72 -39.22
CA ALA A 2 -5.77 -26.76 -38.15
C ALA A 2 -5.90 -25.34 -37.60
N THR A 3 -7.07 -24.73 -37.72
CA THR A 3 -7.37 -23.48 -37.04
C THR A 3 -7.37 -23.78 -35.54
N GLY A 4 -6.31 -23.37 -34.85
CA GLY A 4 -6.17 -23.59 -33.41
C GLY A 4 -7.32 -22.96 -32.62
N GLY A 5 -7.67 -23.53 -31.47
CA GLY A 5 -8.80 -23.08 -30.64
C GLY A 5 -8.73 -21.60 -30.25
N TRP A 6 -7.54 -21.00 -30.24
CA TRP A 6 -7.33 -19.58 -29.93
C TRP A 6 -7.94 -18.61 -30.94
N THR A 7 -8.19 -19.01 -32.19
CA THR A 7 -8.80 -18.12 -33.19
C THR A 7 -10.26 -17.77 -32.87
N ALA A 8 -10.90 -18.52 -31.96
CA ALA A 8 -12.28 -18.30 -31.53
C ALA A 8 -12.40 -17.44 -30.26
N VAL A 9 -11.27 -17.04 -29.64
CA VAL A 9 -11.27 -16.30 -28.38
C VAL A 9 -11.47 -14.79 -28.60
N ASP A 10 -12.33 -14.18 -27.79
CA ASP A 10 -12.45 -12.73 -27.71
C ASP A 10 -11.25 -12.13 -26.95
N ASP A 11 -10.25 -11.66 -27.71
CA ASP A 11 -9.03 -11.02 -27.20
C ASP A 11 -9.30 -9.84 -26.26
N ARG A 12 -10.42 -9.12 -26.43
CA ARG A 12 -10.78 -8.01 -25.52
C ARG A 12 -11.05 -8.50 -24.11
N ARG A 13 -11.55 -9.73 -23.97
CA ARG A 13 -11.85 -10.37 -22.69
C ARG A 13 -10.66 -11.15 -22.12
N LEU A 14 -9.54 -11.25 -22.83
CA LEU A 14 -8.28 -11.79 -22.31
C LEU A 14 -7.60 -10.81 -21.36
N VAL A 15 -7.68 -9.50 -21.63
CA VAL A 15 -7.12 -8.43 -20.78
C VAL A 15 -7.57 -8.54 -19.31
N PRO A 16 -8.86 -8.68 -18.98
CA PRO A 16 -9.31 -8.93 -17.61
C PRO A 16 -8.69 -10.18 -16.96
N ALA A 17 -8.39 -11.23 -17.73
CA ALA A 17 -7.76 -12.45 -17.24
C ALA A 17 -6.26 -12.24 -16.93
N LEU A 18 -5.60 -11.38 -17.71
CA LEU A 18 -4.22 -10.92 -17.51
C LEU A 18 -4.09 -9.78 -16.49
N GLY A 19 -5.20 -9.31 -15.89
CA GLY A 19 -5.20 -8.18 -14.96
C GLY A 19 -4.15 -8.32 -13.85
N GLY A 20 -3.30 -7.30 -13.74
CA GLY A 20 -2.14 -7.28 -12.84
C GLY A 20 -0.81 -7.74 -13.46
N LEU A 21 -0.83 -8.53 -14.56
CA LEU A 21 0.37 -9.00 -15.28
C LEU A 21 0.75 -8.11 -16.47
N ILE A 22 -0.13 -7.19 -16.86
CA ILE A 22 0.07 -6.17 -17.91
C ILE A 22 -0.07 -4.77 -17.32
N ASP A 23 0.45 -3.76 -18.02
CA ASP A 23 0.28 -2.36 -17.61
C ASP A 23 -1.15 -1.87 -17.93
N GLY A 24 -1.73 -1.10 -17.01
CA GLY A 24 -3.04 -0.48 -17.17
C GLY A 24 -4.13 -1.47 -17.63
N THR A 25 -4.74 -1.18 -18.78
CA THR A 25 -5.73 -2.06 -19.41
C THR A 25 -5.17 -2.82 -20.62
N GLY A 26 -3.87 -2.66 -20.95
CA GLY A 26 -3.20 -3.18 -22.14
C GLY A 26 -3.77 -2.71 -23.49
N MET A 27 -5.02 -2.25 -23.54
CA MET A 27 -5.79 -1.85 -24.72
C MET A 27 -5.85 -2.89 -25.85
N TRP A 28 -5.88 -4.19 -25.51
CA TRP A 28 -5.95 -5.23 -26.53
C TRP A 28 -7.31 -5.20 -27.23
N ARG A 29 -7.27 -5.35 -28.55
CA ARG A 29 -8.46 -5.42 -29.42
C ARG A 29 -8.55 -6.81 -30.03
N THR A 30 -9.71 -7.12 -30.62
CA THR A 30 -9.90 -8.33 -31.42
C THR A 30 -8.80 -8.44 -32.48
N GLY A 31 -8.12 -9.60 -32.54
CA GLY A 31 -6.98 -9.84 -33.43
C GLY A 31 -5.60 -9.63 -32.79
N ALA A 32 -5.52 -9.34 -31.48
CA ALA A 32 -4.27 -9.23 -30.74
C ALA A 32 -3.50 -10.56 -30.71
N LEU A 33 -4.15 -11.68 -30.38
CA LEU A 33 -3.48 -13.00 -30.37
C LEU A 33 -2.99 -13.38 -31.77
N ALA A 34 -3.80 -13.12 -32.81
CA ALA A 34 -3.41 -13.33 -34.19
C ALA A 34 -2.22 -12.44 -34.62
N SER A 35 -2.11 -11.22 -34.07
CA SER A 35 -0.96 -10.33 -34.32
C SER A 35 0.32 -10.85 -33.66
N ILE A 36 0.22 -11.41 -32.45
CA ILE A 36 1.34 -12.05 -31.76
C ILE A 36 1.78 -13.31 -32.52
N GLU A 37 0.83 -14.15 -32.95
CA GLU A 37 1.09 -15.33 -33.77
C GLU A 37 1.82 -14.95 -35.08
N ARG A 38 1.29 -13.95 -35.82
CA ARG A 38 1.93 -13.46 -37.05
C ARG A 38 3.32 -12.88 -36.79
N THR A 39 3.54 -12.24 -35.65
CA THR A 39 4.88 -11.76 -35.25
C THR A 39 5.85 -12.93 -35.15
N GLY A 40 5.47 -14.01 -34.46
CA GLY A 40 6.29 -15.23 -34.37
C GLY A 40 6.55 -15.88 -35.73
N ARG A 41 5.54 -15.93 -36.60
CA ARG A 41 5.67 -16.48 -37.94
C ARG A 41 6.56 -15.64 -38.86
N TYR A 42 6.48 -14.31 -38.73
CA TYR A 42 7.38 -13.41 -39.46
C TYR A 42 8.84 -13.62 -39.05
N LEU A 43 9.10 -13.66 -37.73
CA LEU A 43 10.44 -13.85 -37.18
C LEU A 43 11.08 -15.16 -37.68
N THR A 44 10.27 -16.22 -37.83
CA THR A 44 10.73 -17.55 -38.29
C THR A 44 10.71 -17.74 -39.81
N GLY A 45 10.30 -16.74 -40.60
CA GLY A 45 10.24 -16.88 -42.05
C GLY A 45 9.02 -17.65 -42.59
N THR A 46 8.04 -17.97 -41.75
CA THR A 46 6.87 -18.81 -42.12
C THR A 46 5.62 -17.98 -42.49
N TRP A 47 5.76 -16.66 -42.51
CA TRP A 47 4.75 -15.71 -42.97
C TRP A 47 5.41 -14.37 -43.38
N ASP A 48 4.79 -13.68 -44.31
CA ASP A 48 5.19 -12.34 -44.76
C ASP A 48 3.98 -11.39 -44.82
N PRO A 49 4.17 -10.11 -44.45
CA PRO A 49 3.11 -9.10 -44.45
C PRO A 49 2.59 -8.79 -45.87
N PRO A 50 1.27 -8.64 -46.05
CA PRO A 50 0.66 -8.34 -47.34
C PRO A 50 0.77 -6.85 -47.67
N GLY A 51 1.95 -6.35 -48.05
CA GLY A 51 2.16 -4.97 -48.51
C GLY A 51 3.51 -4.81 -49.21
N PRO A 52 3.70 -3.81 -50.08
CA PRO A 52 5.02 -3.54 -50.65
C PRO A 52 6.00 -3.27 -49.49
N GLU A 53 7.15 -3.95 -49.52
CA GLU A 53 8.21 -3.81 -48.50
C GLU A 53 7.82 -4.11 -47.04
N GLY A 54 6.65 -4.71 -46.80
CA GLY A 54 6.17 -5.11 -45.47
C GLY A 54 5.60 -4.01 -44.59
N GLU A 55 5.15 -2.91 -45.20
CA GLU A 55 4.54 -1.73 -44.55
C GLU A 55 3.38 -2.07 -43.59
N ASP A 56 2.61 -3.12 -43.86
CA ASP A 56 1.44 -3.51 -43.02
C ASP A 56 1.83 -4.28 -41.74
N GLY A 57 3.04 -4.84 -41.69
CA GLY A 57 3.55 -5.61 -40.55
C GLY A 57 2.61 -6.75 -40.07
N PRO A 58 2.85 -7.33 -38.89
CA PRO A 58 1.98 -8.38 -38.32
C PRO A 58 0.71 -7.83 -37.65
N GLY A 59 0.50 -6.51 -37.64
CA GLY A 59 -0.54 -5.84 -36.87
C GLY A 59 -0.12 -5.50 -35.44
N ILE A 60 -1.02 -4.86 -34.69
CA ILE A 60 -0.73 -4.28 -33.39
C ILE A 60 -1.51 -4.99 -32.27
N ALA A 61 -0.79 -5.60 -31.33
CA ALA A 61 -1.35 -6.22 -30.13
C ALA A 61 -1.28 -5.29 -28.91
N GLY A 62 -2.32 -4.47 -28.73
CA GLY A 62 -2.41 -3.52 -27.62
C GLY A 62 -1.23 -2.53 -27.60
N GLU A 63 -0.87 -2.06 -26.41
CA GLU A 63 0.29 -1.17 -26.20
C GLU A 63 1.66 -1.87 -26.36
N GLY A 64 1.70 -3.19 -26.62
CA GLY A 64 2.94 -3.95 -26.77
C GLY A 64 3.45 -4.64 -25.50
N SER A 65 2.76 -4.53 -24.36
CA SER A 65 3.18 -5.13 -23.08
C SER A 65 3.32 -6.66 -23.10
N TRP A 66 2.73 -7.35 -24.09
CA TRP A 66 2.86 -8.79 -24.29
C TRP A 66 4.32 -9.26 -24.49
N VAL A 67 5.21 -8.40 -25.03
CA VAL A 67 6.62 -8.76 -25.24
C VAL A 67 7.34 -9.10 -23.93
N ARG A 68 6.82 -8.62 -22.79
CA ARG A 68 7.37 -8.92 -21.45
C ARG A 68 7.12 -10.35 -21.00
N PHE A 69 6.17 -11.06 -21.61
CA PHE A 69 5.92 -12.47 -21.34
C PHE A 69 6.98 -13.39 -21.96
N ILE A 70 7.76 -12.91 -22.93
CA ILE A 70 8.86 -13.69 -23.51
C ILE A 70 9.90 -13.94 -22.40
N GLY A 71 10.13 -15.22 -22.10
CA GLY A 71 10.96 -15.67 -20.97
C GLY A 71 10.29 -15.59 -19.59
N ARG A 72 9.00 -15.24 -19.51
CA ARG A 72 8.24 -15.08 -18.24
C ARG A 72 6.80 -15.62 -18.33
N ILE A 73 6.53 -16.50 -19.30
CA ILE A 73 5.18 -17.00 -19.58
C ILE A 73 4.64 -17.89 -18.44
N GLY A 74 5.51 -18.39 -17.57
CA GLY A 74 5.17 -19.09 -16.33
C GLY A 74 4.14 -18.36 -15.45
N ALA A 75 4.16 -17.02 -15.45
CA ALA A 75 3.17 -16.22 -14.72
C ALA A 75 1.74 -16.42 -15.24
N VAL A 76 1.57 -16.46 -16.57
CA VAL A 76 0.28 -16.70 -17.24
C VAL A 76 -0.16 -18.15 -17.03
N ALA A 77 0.79 -19.08 -17.13
CA ALA A 77 0.58 -20.50 -16.88
C ALA A 77 0.09 -20.79 -15.46
N LEU A 78 0.72 -20.21 -14.44
CA LEU A 78 0.29 -20.35 -13.05
C LEU A 78 -1.14 -19.80 -12.87
N ARG A 79 -1.44 -18.63 -13.43
CA ARG A 79 -2.79 -18.05 -13.37
C ARG A 79 -3.83 -18.93 -14.06
N ALA A 80 -3.49 -19.57 -15.19
CA ALA A 80 -4.40 -20.50 -15.86
C ALA A 80 -4.69 -21.75 -15.00
N ALA A 81 -3.68 -22.29 -14.33
CA ALA A 81 -3.79 -23.48 -13.48
C ALA A 81 -4.48 -23.21 -12.13
N ALA A 82 -4.44 -21.97 -11.62
CA ALA A 82 -4.95 -21.63 -10.29
C ALA A 82 -6.44 -21.96 -10.08
N ALA A 83 -6.76 -22.52 -8.92
CA ALA A 83 -8.13 -22.84 -8.48
C ALA A 83 -9.08 -21.64 -8.52
N SER A 84 -8.59 -20.45 -8.13
CA SER A 84 -9.39 -19.23 -8.07
C SER A 84 -9.66 -18.60 -9.44
N THR A 85 -9.11 -19.11 -10.54
CA THR A 85 -9.35 -18.51 -11.85
C THR A 85 -10.74 -18.92 -12.36
N ARG A 86 -11.54 -17.95 -12.83
CA ARG A 86 -12.88 -18.25 -13.37
C ARG A 86 -12.80 -19.12 -14.62
N PRO A 87 -13.74 -20.05 -14.87
CA PRO A 87 -13.73 -20.92 -16.05
C PRO A 87 -13.54 -20.16 -17.36
N GLU A 88 -14.25 -19.04 -17.56
CA GLU A 88 -14.16 -18.27 -18.80
C GLU A 88 -12.82 -17.55 -18.92
N ARG A 89 -12.20 -17.11 -17.81
CA ARG A 89 -10.86 -16.49 -17.84
C ARG A 89 -9.80 -17.55 -18.10
N ARG A 90 -9.92 -18.70 -17.46
CA ARG A 90 -9.05 -19.86 -17.64
C ARG A 90 -8.98 -20.27 -19.10
N GLU A 91 -10.11 -20.46 -19.77
CA GLU A 91 -10.11 -20.88 -21.17
C GLU A 91 -9.36 -19.88 -22.08
N ARG A 92 -9.49 -18.58 -21.82
CA ARG A 92 -8.76 -17.55 -22.57
C ARG A 92 -7.25 -17.60 -22.33
N LEU A 93 -6.85 -17.83 -21.09
CA LEU A 93 -5.44 -17.99 -20.75
C LEU A 93 -4.88 -19.27 -21.38
N LEU A 94 -5.60 -20.39 -21.33
CA LEU A 94 -5.20 -21.64 -21.98
C LEU A 94 -5.03 -21.46 -23.49
N ALA A 95 -5.99 -20.82 -24.16
CA ALA A 95 -5.90 -20.52 -25.58
C ALA A 95 -4.68 -19.65 -25.93
N MET A 96 -4.36 -18.65 -25.09
CA MET A 96 -3.13 -17.86 -25.25
C MET A 96 -1.88 -18.74 -25.10
N LEU A 97 -1.83 -19.65 -24.13
CA LEU A 97 -0.70 -20.56 -23.92
C LEU A 97 -0.53 -21.57 -25.07
N GLU A 98 -1.64 -22.04 -25.66
CA GLU A 98 -1.61 -22.89 -26.86
C GLU A 98 -0.97 -22.17 -28.05
N MET A 99 -1.43 -20.94 -28.34
CA MET A 99 -0.81 -20.10 -29.37
C MET A 99 0.67 -19.84 -29.05
N TRP A 100 0.99 -19.54 -27.80
CA TRP A 100 2.37 -19.28 -27.37
C TRP A 100 3.28 -20.49 -27.58
N ALA A 101 2.79 -21.71 -27.33
CA ALA A 101 3.53 -22.95 -27.52
C ALA A 101 3.85 -23.28 -29.00
N GLU A 102 3.17 -22.64 -29.96
CA GLU A 102 3.45 -22.75 -31.39
C GLU A 102 4.37 -21.64 -31.91
N SER A 103 4.70 -20.67 -31.06
CA SER A 103 5.52 -19.51 -31.41
C SER A 103 7.02 -19.75 -31.13
N PRO A 104 7.93 -19.01 -31.78
CA PRO A 104 9.35 -19.03 -31.43
C PRO A 104 9.62 -18.54 -30.00
N PHE A 105 8.64 -17.91 -29.33
CA PHE A 105 8.79 -17.41 -27.96
C PHE A 105 8.81 -18.52 -26.91
N ALA A 106 8.42 -19.75 -27.29
CA ALA A 106 8.47 -20.95 -26.45
C ALA A 106 9.61 -21.91 -26.84
N ASP A 107 10.46 -21.54 -27.81
CA ASP A 107 11.62 -22.32 -28.22
C ASP A 107 12.84 -21.94 -27.36
N PRO A 108 13.36 -22.85 -26.52
CA PRO A 108 14.54 -22.57 -25.69
C PRO A 108 15.82 -22.33 -26.50
N GLY A 109 15.85 -22.75 -27.77
CA GLY A 109 16.94 -22.48 -28.71
C GLY A 109 16.88 -21.11 -29.38
N ALA A 110 15.73 -20.42 -29.32
CA ALA A 110 15.56 -19.12 -29.97
C ALA A 110 16.40 -18.02 -29.27
N ARG A 111 17.19 -17.29 -30.05
CA ARG A 111 17.98 -16.16 -29.58
C ARG A 111 17.20 -14.87 -29.74
N LEU A 112 16.39 -14.55 -28.72
CA LEU A 112 15.48 -13.41 -28.72
C LEU A 112 16.01 -12.25 -27.88
N ARG A 113 15.77 -11.02 -28.35
CA ARG A 113 15.94 -9.79 -27.57
C ARG A 113 14.69 -8.93 -27.67
N THR A 114 14.47 -8.11 -26.66
CA THR A 114 13.40 -7.11 -26.63
C THR A 114 13.94 -5.77 -26.16
N GLY A 115 13.21 -4.69 -26.44
CA GLY A 115 13.68 -3.37 -26.07
C GLY A 115 12.82 -2.24 -26.61
N ILE A 116 13.38 -1.03 -26.64
CA ILE A 116 12.76 0.17 -27.16
C ILE A 116 13.55 0.66 -28.37
N VAL A 117 12.85 0.96 -29.45
CA VAL A 117 13.40 1.46 -30.71
C VAL A 117 12.63 2.69 -31.16
N VAL A 118 13.34 3.69 -31.70
CA VAL A 118 12.77 4.84 -32.38
C VAL A 118 12.66 4.49 -33.86
N THR A 119 11.43 4.29 -34.35
CA THR A 119 11.19 3.86 -35.74
C THR A 119 9.74 4.04 -36.19
N GLU A 120 9.58 4.28 -37.48
CA GLU A 120 8.30 4.12 -38.20
C GLU A 120 8.20 2.77 -38.92
N ARG A 121 9.28 2.00 -38.98
CA ARG A 121 9.33 0.67 -39.61
C ARG A 121 8.68 -0.38 -38.71
N LEU A 122 7.82 -1.21 -39.29
CA LEU A 122 7.14 -2.28 -38.55
C LEU A 122 7.94 -3.58 -38.47
N VAL A 123 8.65 -3.92 -39.54
CA VAL A 123 9.38 -5.19 -39.65
C VAL A 123 10.65 -5.05 -40.47
N VAL A 124 11.62 -5.94 -40.21
CA VAL A 124 12.81 -6.11 -41.04
C VAL A 124 13.34 -7.53 -40.89
N ARG A 125 13.82 -8.14 -41.98
CA ARG A 125 14.39 -9.50 -41.99
C ARG A 125 15.46 -9.65 -43.06
N ASP A 126 16.55 -10.32 -42.72
CA ASP A 126 17.60 -10.77 -43.64
C ASP A 126 18.19 -12.12 -43.16
N GLU A 127 19.31 -12.54 -43.73
CA GLU A 127 19.98 -13.81 -43.37
C GLU A 127 20.51 -13.87 -41.92
N ARG A 128 20.70 -12.72 -41.26
CA ARG A 128 21.23 -12.59 -39.89
C ARG A 128 20.12 -12.61 -38.84
N GLY A 129 18.87 -12.43 -39.22
CA GLY A 129 17.73 -12.46 -38.31
C GLY A 129 16.55 -11.61 -38.76
N ALA A 130 15.62 -11.40 -37.84
CA ALA A 130 14.41 -10.62 -38.05
C ALA A 130 14.08 -9.77 -36.82
N ALA A 131 13.48 -8.60 -37.01
CA ALA A 131 12.99 -7.75 -35.95
C ALA A 131 11.61 -7.17 -36.30
N VAL A 132 10.76 -7.03 -35.28
CA VAL A 132 9.39 -6.52 -35.38
C VAL A 132 9.17 -5.46 -34.30
N SER A 133 8.67 -4.29 -34.68
CA SER A 133 8.20 -3.31 -33.70
C SER A 133 6.81 -3.71 -33.18
N ALA A 134 6.65 -3.65 -31.86
CA ALA A 134 5.50 -4.09 -31.11
C ALA A 134 4.83 -2.91 -30.40
N GLY A 135 3.51 -2.87 -30.44
CA GLY A 135 2.71 -1.85 -29.76
C GLY A 135 2.59 -0.54 -30.54
N TRP A 136 2.10 0.48 -29.85
CA TRP A 136 1.77 1.78 -30.44
C TRP A 136 3.00 2.68 -30.35
N SER A 137 3.15 3.60 -31.31
CA SER A 137 4.19 4.63 -31.23
C SER A 137 3.81 5.67 -30.19
N HIS A 138 4.75 6.00 -29.30
CA HIS A 138 4.65 7.14 -28.39
C HIS A 138 5.89 8.02 -28.58
N GLU A 139 5.71 9.22 -29.13
CA GLU A 139 6.81 10.12 -29.49
C GLU A 139 7.88 9.46 -30.39
N GLY A 140 7.45 8.58 -31.31
CA GLY A 140 8.34 7.84 -32.22
C GLY A 140 8.94 6.57 -31.62
N ARG A 141 8.74 6.29 -30.32
CA ARG A 141 9.24 5.09 -29.62
C ARG A 141 8.25 3.93 -29.71
N ARG A 142 8.77 2.73 -29.95
CA ARG A 142 8.01 1.47 -29.93
C ARG A 142 8.79 0.40 -29.16
N GLY A 143 8.07 -0.55 -28.57
CA GLY A 143 8.69 -1.81 -28.16
C GLY A 143 9.15 -2.58 -29.39
N PHE A 144 10.09 -3.51 -29.25
CA PHE A 144 10.41 -4.46 -30.32
C PHE A 144 10.74 -5.85 -29.79
N VAL A 145 10.66 -6.82 -30.70
CA VAL A 145 11.19 -8.18 -30.53
C VAL A 145 12.05 -8.50 -31.73
N GLU A 146 13.23 -9.06 -31.49
CA GLU A 146 14.12 -9.55 -32.54
C GLU A 146 14.53 -11.00 -32.31
N LEU A 147 14.71 -11.75 -33.39
CA LEU A 147 15.22 -13.12 -33.44
C LEU A 147 16.53 -13.13 -34.23
N ARG A 148 17.58 -13.69 -33.65
CA ARG A 148 18.93 -13.72 -34.24
C ARG A 148 19.26 -15.09 -34.83
N THR A 149 19.85 -15.07 -36.02
CA THR A 149 20.42 -16.22 -36.71
C THR A 149 21.94 -16.15 -36.59
N GLY A 150 22.50 -16.80 -35.56
CA GLY A 150 23.93 -16.79 -35.28
C GLY A 150 24.40 -15.65 -34.36
N ASP A 151 25.66 -15.25 -34.50
CA ASP A 151 26.33 -14.25 -33.65
C ASP A 151 26.38 -12.85 -34.29
N ALA A 152 25.99 -12.70 -35.55
CA ALA A 152 25.89 -11.40 -36.20
C ALA A 152 24.76 -10.55 -35.58
N GLU A 153 24.89 -9.23 -35.68
CA GLU A 153 23.79 -8.32 -35.32
C GLU A 153 22.68 -8.41 -36.39
N PRO A 154 21.41 -8.52 -35.97
CA PRO A 154 20.28 -8.60 -36.88
C PRO A 154 20.08 -7.27 -37.63
N PRO A 155 19.26 -7.25 -38.69
CA PRO A 155 18.99 -6.02 -39.41
C PRO A 155 18.24 -5.03 -38.53
N SER A 156 18.62 -3.75 -38.60
CA SER A 156 18.07 -2.72 -37.71
C SER A 156 16.70 -2.21 -38.16
N LEU A 157 15.78 -2.08 -37.19
CA LEU A 157 14.52 -1.36 -37.34
C LEU A 157 14.70 0.16 -37.31
N GLY A 158 15.73 0.68 -36.64
CA GLY A 158 15.91 2.10 -36.35
C GLY A 158 16.92 2.33 -35.23
N THR A 159 16.83 3.48 -34.55
CA THR A 159 17.72 3.80 -33.43
C THR A 159 17.25 3.07 -32.17
N VAL A 160 18.01 2.09 -31.71
CA VAL A 160 17.73 1.35 -30.47
C VAL A 160 18.15 2.20 -29.27
N GLU A 161 17.19 2.52 -28.41
CA GLU A 161 17.44 3.24 -27.15
C GLU A 161 17.68 2.26 -25.99
N GLU A 162 17.03 1.10 -26.02
CA GLU A 162 17.13 0.08 -24.99
C GLU A 162 17.09 -1.30 -25.63
N VAL A 163 17.96 -2.20 -25.18
CA VAL A 163 17.97 -3.61 -25.57
C VAL A 163 18.18 -4.49 -24.35
N ARG A 164 17.45 -5.58 -24.26
CA ARG A 164 17.52 -6.58 -23.20
C ARG A 164 17.52 -7.96 -23.82
N ASP A 165 18.44 -8.80 -23.38
CA ASP A 165 18.35 -10.24 -23.66
C ASP A 165 17.14 -10.82 -22.93
N VAL A 166 16.45 -11.73 -23.59
CA VAL A 166 15.31 -12.43 -23.00
C VAL A 166 15.82 -13.42 -21.95
N PRO A 167 15.26 -13.42 -20.71
CA PRO A 167 15.63 -14.41 -19.72
C PRO A 167 15.22 -15.80 -20.18
N ARG A 168 16.05 -16.80 -19.84
CA ARG A 168 15.71 -18.21 -20.04
C ARG A 168 15.10 -18.75 -18.76
N GLY A 169 14.02 -19.51 -18.90
CA GLY A 169 13.22 -19.98 -17.78
C GLY A 169 12.13 -20.95 -18.21
N TRP A 170 11.23 -21.23 -17.29
CA TRP A 170 10.09 -22.11 -17.51
C TRP A 170 9.19 -21.60 -18.64
N GLY A 171 8.65 -22.51 -19.45
CA GLY A 171 7.67 -22.17 -20.49
C GLY A 171 8.03 -22.64 -21.89
N SER A 172 8.77 -23.74 -22.00
CA SER A 172 8.99 -24.41 -23.28
C SER A 172 7.67 -24.88 -23.90
N ALA A 173 7.67 -25.09 -25.23
CA ALA A 173 6.50 -25.59 -25.94
C ALA A 173 5.97 -26.93 -25.36
N GLU A 174 6.84 -27.80 -24.85
CA GLU A 174 6.45 -29.04 -24.20
C GLU A 174 5.75 -28.78 -22.86
N GLN A 175 6.34 -27.97 -21.98
CA GLN A 175 5.76 -27.60 -20.69
C GLN A 175 4.39 -26.93 -20.84
N LEU A 176 4.26 -26.00 -21.79
CA LEU A 176 3.01 -25.30 -22.07
C LEU A 176 1.91 -26.26 -22.52
N ARG A 177 2.19 -27.13 -23.50
CA ARG A 177 1.22 -28.13 -23.98
C ARG A 177 0.85 -29.10 -22.87
N ARG A 178 1.83 -29.54 -22.07
CA ARG A 178 1.61 -30.46 -20.95
C ARG A 178 0.70 -29.85 -19.90
N LEU A 179 0.95 -28.61 -19.49
CA LEU A 179 0.09 -27.88 -18.55
C LEU A 179 -1.34 -27.72 -19.10
N VAL A 180 -1.48 -27.26 -20.35
CA VAL A 180 -2.81 -27.04 -20.96
C VAL A 180 -3.62 -28.33 -20.99
N ALA A 181 -3.00 -29.45 -21.39
CA ALA A 181 -3.64 -30.76 -21.39
C ALA A 181 -4.11 -31.15 -19.97
N LEU A 182 -3.23 -31.04 -18.97
CA LEU A 182 -3.55 -31.37 -17.58
C LEU A 182 -4.69 -30.53 -17.02
N VAL A 183 -4.72 -29.22 -17.28
CA VAL A 183 -5.79 -28.34 -16.80
C VAL A 183 -7.13 -28.69 -17.45
N ARG A 184 -7.13 -29.07 -18.73
CA ARG A 184 -8.36 -29.51 -19.43
C ARG A 184 -8.83 -30.89 -18.96
N GLU A 185 -7.92 -31.81 -18.66
CA GLU A 185 -8.24 -33.17 -18.20
C GLU A 185 -8.67 -33.23 -16.73
N ARG A 186 -7.95 -32.51 -15.85
CA ARG A 186 -8.08 -32.62 -14.39
C ARG A 186 -8.77 -31.43 -13.74
N GLY A 187 -9.04 -30.37 -14.50
CA GLY A 187 -9.46 -29.09 -13.95
C GLY A 187 -8.29 -28.31 -13.31
N PRO A 188 -8.58 -27.24 -12.55
CA PRO A 188 -7.52 -26.45 -11.92
C PRO A 188 -6.71 -27.23 -10.88
N ALA A 189 -5.49 -26.78 -10.62
CA ALA A 189 -4.65 -27.32 -9.55
C ALA A 189 -5.33 -27.11 -8.18
N PRO A 190 -5.26 -28.07 -7.24
CA PRO A 190 -5.90 -27.95 -5.94
C PRO A 190 -5.33 -26.80 -5.09
N TRP A 191 -6.15 -26.24 -4.19
CA TRP A 191 -5.75 -25.11 -3.33
C TRP A 191 -5.25 -25.57 -1.96
N HIS A 192 -4.00 -25.24 -1.61
CA HIS A 192 -3.33 -25.76 -0.40
C HIS A 192 -3.12 -24.62 0.61
N ARG A 193 -3.62 -24.79 1.83
CA ARG A 193 -3.50 -23.77 2.88
C ARG A 193 -2.07 -23.69 3.42
N GLU A 194 -1.38 -24.83 3.56
CA GLU A 194 -0.01 -24.85 4.06
C GLU A 194 0.94 -24.02 3.18
N ALA A 195 0.73 -24.00 1.87
CA ALA A 195 1.51 -23.19 0.92
C ALA A 195 1.38 -21.67 1.19
N VAL A 196 0.19 -21.21 1.60
CA VAL A 196 -0.02 -19.80 1.98
C VAL A 196 0.72 -19.47 3.27
N GLU A 197 0.69 -20.37 4.26
CA GLU A 197 1.40 -20.16 5.54
C GLU A 197 2.92 -20.20 5.34
N LEU A 198 3.44 -21.13 4.53
CA LEU A 198 4.86 -21.17 4.17
C LEU A 198 5.31 -19.87 3.51
N LEU A 199 4.54 -19.39 2.53
CA LEU A 199 4.86 -18.14 1.84
C LEU A 199 4.84 -16.96 2.83
N ARG A 200 3.84 -16.89 3.72
CA ARG A 200 3.75 -15.88 4.79
C ARG A 200 4.98 -15.90 5.70
N GLU A 201 5.38 -17.07 6.17
CA GLU A 201 6.51 -17.25 7.10
C GLU A 201 7.85 -16.92 6.45
N ARG A 202 8.04 -17.29 5.18
CA ARG A 202 9.30 -17.03 4.47
C ARG A 202 9.43 -15.60 3.98
N THR A 203 8.34 -14.91 3.67
CA THR A 203 8.39 -13.57 3.04
C THR A 203 8.00 -12.42 3.97
N GLY A 204 7.32 -12.71 5.07
CA GLY A 204 6.74 -11.72 5.97
C GLY A 204 5.52 -10.98 5.41
N MET A 205 5.01 -11.36 4.22
CA MET A 205 3.81 -10.76 3.63
C MET A 205 2.54 -11.10 4.43
N GLY A 206 1.48 -10.31 4.28
CA GLY A 206 0.20 -10.63 4.91
C GLY A 206 -0.41 -11.92 4.36
N ARG A 207 -1.17 -12.67 5.17
CA ARG A 207 -1.91 -13.87 4.70
C ARG A 207 -2.74 -13.60 3.43
N PRO A 208 -3.45 -12.45 3.30
CA PRO A 208 -4.18 -12.15 2.08
C PRO A 208 -3.28 -11.96 0.87
N ALA A 209 -2.16 -11.24 1.00
CA ALA A 209 -1.20 -11.08 -0.09
C ALA A 209 -0.55 -12.41 -0.48
N ALA A 210 -0.18 -13.27 0.48
CA ALA A 210 0.32 -14.62 0.22
C ALA A 210 -0.67 -15.46 -0.57
N SER A 211 -1.95 -15.41 -0.19
CA SER A 211 -3.00 -16.10 -0.93
C SER A 211 -3.16 -15.57 -2.36
N LEU A 212 -3.07 -14.25 -2.57
CA LEU A 212 -3.17 -13.66 -3.91
C LEU A 212 -1.92 -13.93 -4.76
N ALA A 213 -0.75 -13.98 -4.13
CA ALA A 213 0.53 -14.27 -4.77
C ALA A 213 0.60 -15.72 -5.26
N LEU A 214 0.21 -16.67 -4.42
CA LEU A 214 0.14 -18.08 -4.76
C LEU A 214 -0.86 -18.37 -5.91
N ALA A 215 -1.90 -17.55 -6.05
CA ALA A 215 -2.84 -17.58 -7.17
C ALA A 215 -2.33 -16.84 -8.44
N GLY A 216 -1.03 -16.50 -8.49
CA GLY A 216 -0.39 -15.80 -9.61
C GLY A 216 -0.44 -14.27 -9.49
N LEU A 217 -0.23 -13.70 -8.29
CA LEU A 217 -0.18 -12.26 -7.99
C LEU A 217 -1.41 -11.46 -8.47
N LEU A 218 -2.58 -11.80 -7.93
CA LEU A 218 -3.81 -11.02 -8.12
C LEU A 218 -3.69 -9.65 -7.44
N THR A 219 -3.93 -8.56 -8.17
CA THR A 219 -3.97 -7.18 -7.63
C THR A 219 -5.29 -6.49 -7.95
N ARG A 220 -5.51 -5.27 -7.45
CA ARG A 220 -6.74 -4.50 -7.77
C ARG A 220 -6.93 -4.21 -9.27
N GLY A 221 -5.91 -4.44 -10.10
CA GLY A 221 -6.01 -4.42 -11.57
C GLY A 221 -6.70 -5.65 -12.17
N TYR A 222 -6.99 -6.70 -11.39
CA TYR A 222 -7.84 -7.81 -11.80
C TYR A 222 -9.31 -7.38 -11.70
N VAL A 223 -9.98 -7.14 -12.84
CA VAL A 223 -11.31 -6.47 -12.86
C VAL A 223 -12.40 -7.38 -13.45
N PRO A 224 -13.60 -7.49 -12.83
CA PRO A 224 -13.89 -7.14 -11.44
C PRO A 224 -12.94 -7.86 -10.46
N PHE A 225 -12.64 -7.18 -9.35
CA PHE A 225 -11.72 -7.69 -8.34
C PHE A 225 -12.43 -8.69 -7.45
N LEU A 226 -12.16 -9.97 -7.69
CA LEU A 226 -12.60 -11.17 -6.96
C LEU A 226 -14.09 -11.23 -6.62
N ASP A 227 -14.82 -12.14 -7.26
CA ASP A 227 -16.20 -12.43 -6.84
C ASP A 227 -16.26 -13.25 -5.54
N ALA A 228 -17.47 -13.69 -5.18
CA ALA A 228 -17.69 -14.45 -3.96
C ALA A 228 -17.00 -15.83 -3.99
N ASP A 229 -16.98 -16.50 -5.14
CA ASP A 229 -16.44 -17.85 -5.30
C ASP A 229 -14.91 -17.83 -5.32
N GLU A 230 -14.33 -16.84 -6.01
CA GLU A 230 -12.88 -16.60 -5.99
C GLU A 230 -12.41 -16.31 -4.55
N ARG A 231 -13.12 -15.44 -3.81
CA ARG A 231 -12.81 -15.14 -2.41
C ARG A 231 -12.99 -16.34 -1.48
N ALA A 232 -14.02 -17.16 -1.71
CA ALA A 232 -14.22 -18.39 -0.93
C ALA A 232 -13.07 -19.39 -1.15
N THR A 233 -12.64 -19.56 -2.40
CA THR A 233 -11.49 -20.41 -2.77
C THR A 233 -10.21 -19.96 -2.07
N LEU A 234 -9.95 -18.64 -2.12
CA LEU A 234 -8.77 -18.03 -1.48
C LEU A 234 -8.92 -17.87 0.05
N ARG A 235 -10.10 -18.18 0.62
CA ARG A 235 -10.44 -17.99 2.04
C ARG A 235 -10.22 -16.55 2.52
N LEU A 236 -10.68 -15.59 1.73
CA LEU A 236 -10.55 -14.15 2.00
C LEU A 236 -11.90 -13.48 2.19
N LYS A 237 -11.96 -12.58 3.17
CA LYS A 237 -13.06 -11.58 3.25
C LYS A 237 -12.80 -10.42 2.30
N VAL A 238 -13.82 -9.59 2.06
CA VAL A 238 -13.71 -8.41 1.16
C VAL A 238 -12.53 -7.53 1.58
N ALA A 239 -12.50 -7.06 2.82
CA ALA A 239 -11.46 -6.15 3.30
C ALA A 239 -10.06 -6.80 3.30
N GLU A 240 -9.97 -8.10 3.59
CA GLU A 240 -8.71 -8.85 3.53
C GLU A 240 -8.18 -8.93 2.09
N ALA A 241 -9.05 -9.23 1.12
CA ALA A 241 -8.69 -9.27 -0.29
C ALA A 241 -8.25 -7.89 -0.81
N GLU A 242 -8.94 -6.82 -0.42
CA GLU A 242 -8.56 -5.46 -0.82
C GLU A 242 -7.22 -5.02 -0.23
N ASP A 243 -6.95 -5.36 1.03
CA ASP A 243 -5.67 -5.10 1.69
C ASP A 243 -4.52 -5.87 1.03
N GLY A 244 -4.69 -7.19 0.83
CA GLY A 244 -3.69 -8.00 0.13
C GLY A 244 -3.44 -7.54 -1.31
N GLY A 245 -4.49 -7.13 -2.02
CA GLY A 245 -4.35 -6.57 -3.36
C GLY A 245 -3.63 -5.20 -3.36
N SER A 246 -3.74 -4.44 -2.27
CA SER A 246 -3.03 -3.16 -2.08
C SER A 246 -1.56 -3.37 -1.74
N GLU A 247 -1.22 -4.37 -0.91
CA GLU A 247 0.16 -4.78 -0.61
C GLU A 247 0.92 -5.12 -1.90
N LEU A 248 0.28 -5.87 -2.80
CA LEU A 248 0.85 -6.24 -4.09
C LEU A 248 0.76 -5.13 -5.15
N ALA A 249 0.02 -4.04 -4.92
CA ALA A 249 -0.24 -3.01 -5.93
C ALA A 249 1.01 -2.19 -6.28
N ARG A 250 1.96 -2.07 -5.36
CA ARG A 250 3.20 -1.28 -5.57
C ARG A 250 4.22 -1.96 -6.47
N LEU A 251 4.06 -3.26 -6.71
CA LEU A 251 4.86 -3.98 -7.70
C LEU A 251 4.54 -3.44 -9.10
N THR A 252 5.53 -3.28 -9.96
CA THR A 252 5.28 -3.06 -11.40
C THR A 252 4.78 -4.35 -12.03
N SER A 253 4.19 -4.29 -13.23
CA SER A 253 3.84 -5.51 -13.98
C SER A 253 5.07 -6.38 -14.23
N LEU A 254 6.22 -5.76 -14.52
CA LEU A 254 7.48 -6.47 -14.72
C LEU A 254 7.96 -7.15 -13.43
N ASP A 255 7.88 -6.49 -12.27
CA ASP A 255 8.22 -7.10 -10.97
C ASP A 255 7.39 -8.36 -10.72
N ARG A 256 6.08 -8.31 -11.02
CA ARG A 256 5.18 -9.45 -10.86
C ARG A 256 5.52 -10.59 -11.81
N LEU A 257 5.86 -10.27 -13.05
CA LEU A 257 6.28 -11.28 -14.02
C LEU A 257 7.60 -11.94 -13.62
N GLU A 258 8.57 -11.17 -13.14
CA GLU A 258 9.86 -11.70 -12.67
C GLU A 258 9.70 -12.60 -11.44
N LEU A 259 8.81 -12.25 -10.50
CA LEU A 259 8.52 -13.08 -9.33
C LEU A 259 7.87 -14.42 -9.68
N LEU A 260 7.14 -14.49 -10.80
CA LEU A 260 6.35 -15.66 -11.19
C LEU A 260 6.92 -16.43 -12.38
N ALA A 261 8.02 -15.97 -12.98
CA ALA A 261 8.55 -16.52 -14.23
C ALA A 261 8.84 -18.03 -14.11
N ASP A 262 9.45 -18.43 -13.00
CA ASP A 262 10.03 -19.78 -12.80
C ASP A 262 9.50 -20.49 -11.56
N VAL A 263 8.27 -20.16 -11.12
CA VAL A 263 7.68 -20.75 -9.90
C VAL A 263 7.01 -22.10 -10.15
N LEU A 264 6.73 -22.45 -11.40
CA LEU A 264 6.14 -23.72 -11.77
C LEU A 264 7.17 -24.86 -11.76
N PRO A 265 6.76 -26.10 -11.43
CA PRO A 265 7.65 -27.27 -11.49
C PRO A 265 8.07 -27.58 -12.94
N GLU A 266 9.22 -28.23 -13.10
CA GLU A 266 9.73 -28.65 -14.42
C GLU A 266 8.74 -29.56 -15.16
N ASP A 267 8.18 -30.56 -14.48
CA ASP A 267 6.99 -31.29 -14.95
C ASP A 267 5.72 -30.63 -14.38
N PRO A 268 4.86 -30.03 -15.22
CA PRO A 268 3.61 -29.43 -14.77
C PRO A 268 2.67 -30.38 -14.01
N ALA A 269 2.79 -31.70 -14.18
CA ALA A 269 1.97 -32.68 -13.49
C ALA A 269 2.09 -32.62 -11.96
N GLU A 270 3.25 -32.20 -11.44
CA GLU A 270 3.52 -32.07 -10.01
C GLU A 270 2.56 -31.09 -9.31
N LEU A 271 1.93 -30.15 -10.03
CA LEU A 271 0.93 -29.24 -9.45
C LEU A 271 -0.29 -29.94 -8.86
N TRP A 272 -0.62 -31.15 -9.33
CA TRP A 272 -1.76 -31.93 -8.84
C TRP A 272 -1.37 -32.94 -7.74
N GLU A 273 -0.09 -33.02 -7.38
CA GLU A 273 0.38 -33.84 -6.27
C GLU A 273 0.09 -33.17 -4.92
N PRO A 274 0.03 -33.92 -3.80
CA PRO A 274 -0.32 -33.38 -2.47
C PRO A 274 0.54 -32.20 -2.00
N ASP A 275 1.78 -32.06 -2.49
CA ASP A 275 2.70 -30.98 -2.14
C ASP A 275 2.97 -30.01 -3.31
N GLY A 276 2.24 -30.12 -4.42
CA GLY A 276 2.52 -29.36 -5.65
C GLY A 276 2.57 -27.85 -5.45
N MET A 277 1.58 -27.30 -4.73
CA MET A 277 1.52 -25.86 -4.43
C MET A 277 2.53 -25.43 -3.35
N LEU A 278 3.06 -26.34 -2.53
CA LEU A 278 4.13 -26.02 -1.57
C LEU A 278 5.42 -25.68 -2.32
N GLY A 279 5.80 -26.47 -3.33
CA GLY A 279 6.96 -26.16 -4.17
C GLY A 279 6.85 -24.83 -4.92
N VAL A 280 5.63 -24.48 -5.37
CA VAL A 280 5.36 -23.15 -5.95
C VAL A 280 5.58 -22.05 -4.91
N ALA A 281 5.08 -22.22 -3.69
CA ALA A 281 5.26 -21.26 -2.61
C ALA A 281 6.73 -21.10 -2.21
N GLU A 282 7.51 -22.18 -2.18
CA GLU A 282 8.95 -22.15 -1.89
C GLU A 282 9.72 -21.34 -2.92
N ARG A 283 9.55 -21.63 -4.22
CA ARG A 283 10.23 -20.90 -5.30
C ARG A 283 9.80 -19.43 -5.35
N LEU A 284 8.52 -19.15 -5.11
CA LEU A 284 8.02 -17.78 -5.02
C LEU A 284 8.61 -17.04 -3.81
N ALA A 285 8.73 -17.71 -2.66
CA ALA A 285 9.35 -17.13 -1.47
C ALA A 285 10.84 -16.82 -1.71
N GLU A 286 11.57 -17.71 -2.37
CA GLU A 286 12.97 -17.49 -2.74
C GLU A 286 13.13 -16.32 -3.71
N ALA A 287 12.27 -16.23 -4.74
CA ALA A 287 12.24 -15.11 -5.65
C ALA A 287 11.97 -13.78 -4.93
N TRP A 288 11.02 -13.79 -4.00
CA TRP A 288 10.70 -12.63 -3.16
C TRP A 288 11.88 -12.22 -2.27
N GLN A 289 12.45 -13.16 -1.51
CA GLN A 289 13.57 -12.90 -0.60
C GLN A 289 14.80 -12.38 -1.34
N ARG A 290 15.10 -12.91 -2.52
CA ARG A 290 16.23 -12.45 -3.35
C ARG A 290 16.07 -10.99 -3.79
N ARG A 291 14.83 -10.55 -4.02
CA ARG A 291 14.53 -9.21 -4.54
C ARG A 291 14.33 -8.17 -3.45
N TYR A 292 13.63 -8.52 -2.38
CA TYR A 292 13.19 -7.58 -1.34
C TYR A 292 13.84 -7.82 0.02
N GLY A 293 14.65 -8.86 0.16
CA GLY A 293 15.21 -9.27 1.43
C GLY A 293 14.18 -9.96 2.35
N PRO A 294 14.64 -10.43 3.52
CA PRO A 294 13.75 -10.97 4.54
C PRO A 294 12.94 -9.85 5.19
N ARG A 295 11.69 -10.12 5.58
CA ARG A 295 10.87 -9.23 6.42
C ARG A 295 10.48 -9.93 7.70
N THR A 296 10.38 -9.18 8.78
CA THR A 296 9.87 -9.67 10.06
C THR A 296 8.42 -10.13 9.92
N VAL A 297 8.15 -11.37 10.31
CA VAL A 297 6.80 -11.94 10.30
C VAL A 297 5.98 -11.32 11.43
N VAL A 298 4.87 -10.68 11.07
CA VAL A 298 3.95 -10.04 12.02
C VAL A 298 2.83 -11.01 12.39
N PRO A 299 2.41 -11.08 13.68
CA PRO A 299 1.28 -11.90 14.09
C PRO A 299 -0.01 -11.57 13.32
N GLU A 300 -0.79 -12.59 12.94
CA GLU A 300 -2.04 -12.38 12.17
C GLU A 300 -3.05 -11.50 12.92
N ARG A 301 -3.08 -11.60 14.26
CA ARG A 301 -3.93 -10.73 15.10
C ARG A 301 -3.64 -9.24 14.89
N THR A 302 -2.37 -8.90 14.68
CA THR A 302 -1.88 -7.53 14.53
C THR A 302 -2.20 -7.01 13.13
N LEU A 303 -1.91 -7.80 12.09
CA LEU A 303 -2.33 -7.48 10.72
C LEU A 303 -3.83 -7.26 10.62
N LYS A 304 -4.64 -8.14 11.23
CA LYS A 304 -6.10 -7.99 11.25
C LYS A 304 -6.55 -6.72 11.96
N ALA A 305 -5.93 -6.37 13.08
CA ALA A 305 -6.23 -5.13 13.80
C ALA A 305 -5.90 -3.90 12.94
N VAL A 306 -4.81 -3.94 12.17
CA VAL A 306 -4.44 -2.87 11.24
C VAL A 306 -5.39 -2.79 10.04
N VAL A 307 -5.86 -3.91 9.48
CA VAL A 307 -6.90 -3.92 8.43
C VAL A 307 -8.18 -3.21 8.90
N GLU A 308 -8.55 -3.38 10.16
CA GLU A 308 -9.72 -2.70 10.76
C GLU A 308 -9.55 -1.16 10.82
N LEU A 309 -8.32 -0.63 10.71
CA LEU A 309 -8.04 0.81 10.62
C LEU A 309 -8.38 1.43 9.26
N GLN A 310 -8.57 0.61 8.21
CA GLN A 310 -8.91 1.04 6.86
C GLN A 310 -7.97 2.14 6.33
N LEU A 311 -6.67 1.88 6.40
CA LEU A 311 -5.63 2.81 5.94
C LEU A 311 -5.82 3.09 4.45
N LEU A 312 -5.74 4.38 4.07
CA LEU A 312 -5.99 4.79 2.69
C LEU A 312 -4.77 4.58 1.77
N ARG A 313 -3.56 4.60 2.31
CA ARG A 313 -2.31 4.70 1.53
C ARG A 313 -1.31 3.57 1.74
N LEU A 314 -1.47 2.81 2.82
CA LEU A 314 -0.62 1.68 3.18
C LEU A 314 -1.51 0.45 3.33
N SER A 315 -1.03 -0.70 2.86
CA SER A 315 -1.55 -2.00 3.31
C SER A 315 -1.16 -2.25 4.78
N ALA A 316 -1.82 -3.23 5.42
CA ALA A 316 -1.48 -3.62 6.78
C ALA A 316 -0.03 -4.10 6.92
N ALA A 317 0.48 -4.84 5.93
CA ALA A 317 1.87 -5.30 5.94
C ALA A 317 2.87 -4.14 5.83
N GLU A 318 2.64 -3.17 4.94
CA GLU A 318 3.51 -1.98 4.81
C GLU A 318 3.45 -1.09 6.04
N PHE A 319 2.27 -0.95 6.65
CA PHE A 319 2.14 -0.26 7.92
C PHE A 319 2.98 -0.94 8.99
N CYS A 320 2.91 -2.26 9.13
CA CYS A 320 3.67 -2.99 10.14
C CYS A 320 5.19 -2.99 9.83
N ALA A 321 5.58 -3.09 8.56
CA ALA A 321 6.98 -3.04 8.12
C ALA A 321 7.66 -1.72 8.50
N ALA A 322 6.93 -0.61 8.49
CA ALA A 322 7.44 0.67 8.97
C ALA A 322 7.89 0.63 10.45
N PHE A 323 7.38 -0.30 11.26
CA PHE A 323 7.83 -0.48 12.64
C PHE A 323 8.89 -1.57 12.77
N THR A 324 8.72 -2.68 12.07
CA THR A 324 9.58 -3.86 12.24
C THR A 324 10.91 -3.77 11.49
N ASP A 325 10.96 -2.99 10.40
CA ASP A 325 12.18 -2.71 9.63
C ASP A 325 12.15 -1.31 8.99
N PRO A 326 12.11 -0.23 9.79
CA PRO A 326 12.04 1.14 9.28
C PRO A 326 13.21 1.52 8.38
N ALA A 327 14.38 0.88 8.54
CA ALA A 327 15.58 1.18 7.77
C ALA A 327 15.55 0.57 6.35
N ALA A 328 14.78 -0.48 6.11
CA ALA A 328 14.55 -1.02 4.76
C ALA A 328 13.44 -0.27 4.00
N GLU A 329 12.64 0.54 4.69
CA GLU A 329 11.50 1.23 4.06
C GLU A 329 11.94 2.38 3.15
N PRO A 330 11.51 2.40 1.88
CA PRO A 330 11.76 3.52 0.98
C PRO A 330 11.17 4.83 1.54
N GLY A 331 11.96 5.90 1.50
CA GLY A 331 11.64 7.17 2.16
C GLY A 331 12.08 7.27 3.63
N LEU A 332 12.50 6.18 4.27
CA LEU A 332 13.13 6.21 5.61
C LEU A 332 14.57 5.70 5.59
N SER A 333 14.88 4.81 4.64
CA SER A 333 16.17 4.12 4.46
C SER A 333 17.39 5.02 4.28
N ALA A 334 17.21 6.26 3.81
CA ALA A 334 18.29 7.22 3.66
C ALA A 334 17.79 8.65 3.88
N PRO A 335 18.67 9.61 4.22
CA PRO A 335 18.34 11.03 4.17
C PRO A 335 17.77 11.44 2.80
N LEU A 336 16.75 12.31 2.79
CA LEU A 336 16.07 12.74 1.57
C LEU A 336 16.35 14.21 1.26
N ASP A 337 17.14 14.43 0.20
CA ASP A 337 17.23 15.73 -0.44
C ASP A 337 16.05 15.92 -1.40
N THR A 338 15.16 16.83 -1.04
CA THR A 338 13.95 17.12 -1.82
C THR A 338 14.01 18.53 -2.38
N TRP A 339 13.39 18.74 -3.54
CA TRP A 339 13.32 20.04 -4.18
C TRP A 339 12.01 20.24 -4.91
N ILE A 340 11.75 21.47 -5.32
CA ILE A 340 10.56 21.81 -6.12
C ILE A 340 10.96 21.88 -7.59
N LYS A 341 10.20 21.21 -8.45
CA LYS A 341 10.36 21.29 -9.92
C LYS A 341 9.10 21.84 -10.59
N ASN A 342 9.23 22.30 -11.83
CA ASN A 342 8.05 22.63 -12.64
C ASN A 342 7.28 21.37 -13.02
N GLY A 343 5.97 21.52 -13.21
CA GLY A 343 5.09 20.44 -13.62
C GLY A 343 3.88 20.97 -14.38
N GLU A 344 3.19 20.09 -15.10
CA GLU A 344 2.04 20.44 -15.94
C GLU A 344 0.93 21.18 -15.16
N HIS A 345 0.81 20.89 -13.85
CA HIS A 345 -0.19 21.49 -12.96
C HIS A 345 0.43 22.42 -11.91
N GLY A 346 1.59 23.00 -12.24
CA GLY A 346 2.35 23.88 -11.37
C GLY A 346 3.43 23.18 -10.54
N PRO A 347 4.14 23.95 -9.70
CA PRO A 347 5.32 23.46 -8.98
C PRO A 347 5.00 22.29 -8.06
N LEU A 348 5.83 21.25 -8.10
CA LEU A 348 5.66 20.05 -7.29
C LEU A 348 6.93 19.66 -6.54
N LEU A 349 6.75 19.25 -5.29
CA LEU A 349 7.80 18.68 -4.45
C LEU A 349 8.21 17.29 -4.97
N THR A 350 9.51 17.07 -5.15
CA THR A 350 10.08 15.85 -5.72
C THR A 350 11.43 15.53 -5.08
N ASP A 351 11.97 14.37 -5.44
CA ASP A 351 13.32 13.91 -5.14
C ASP A 351 13.79 13.01 -6.31
N ALA A 352 15.02 12.50 -6.23
CA ALA A 352 15.62 11.72 -7.31
C ALA A 352 14.87 10.40 -7.63
N ARG A 353 14.18 9.81 -6.65
CA ARG A 353 13.56 8.48 -6.74
C ARG A 353 12.06 8.49 -6.43
N TRP A 354 11.46 9.67 -6.29
CA TRP A 354 10.07 9.83 -5.83
C TRP A 354 9.81 9.23 -4.43
N ASP A 355 10.86 9.10 -3.62
CA ASP A 355 10.77 8.63 -2.24
C ASP A 355 10.08 9.64 -1.31
N ILE A 356 9.93 10.92 -1.69
CA ILE A 356 9.17 11.89 -0.89
C ILE A 356 7.70 11.47 -0.73
N VAL A 357 7.07 10.95 -1.79
CA VAL A 357 5.68 10.46 -1.70
C VAL A 357 5.59 9.31 -0.68
N ARG A 358 6.60 8.44 -0.68
CA ARG A 358 6.70 7.32 0.23
C ARG A 358 6.91 7.80 1.68
N PHE A 359 7.78 8.77 1.91
CA PHE A 359 7.98 9.37 3.23
C PHE A 359 6.71 10.04 3.74
N GLU A 360 6.07 10.90 2.93
CA GLU A 360 4.85 11.58 3.35
C GLU A 360 3.70 10.58 3.63
N ASP A 361 3.61 9.47 2.88
CA ASP A 361 2.63 8.42 3.16
C ASP A 361 2.82 7.80 4.55
N ARG A 362 4.07 7.59 5.00
CA ARG A 362 4.38 7.14 6.37
C ARG A 362 4.05 8.24 7.37
N LEU A 363 4.41 9.49 7.08
CA LEU A 363 4.09 10.61 7.96
C LEU A 363 2.58 10.69 8.23
N HIS A 364 1.72 10.64 7.22
CA HIS A 364 0.26 10.76 7.43
C HIS A 364 -0.45 9.46 7.81
N SER A 365 0.10 8.30 7.46
CA SER A 365 -0.54 7.02 7.74
C SER A 365 -0.05 6.40 9.04
N VAL A 366 1.20 6.64 9.42
CA VAL A 366 1.82 6.00 10.60
C VAL A 366 1.80 6.91 11.82
N VAL A 367 2.23 8.18 11.70
CA VAL A 367 2.32 9.10 12.86
C VAL A 367 0.99 9.21 13.64
N PRO A 368 -0.17 9.42 12.98
CA PRO A 368 -1.43 9.50 13.73
C PRO A 368 -1.87 8.19 14.42
N ARG A 369 -1.20 7.06 14.13
CA ARG A 369 -1.47 5.75 14.75
C ARG A 369 -0.34 5.26 15.65
N LEU A 370 0.70 6.05 15.91
CA LEU A 370 1.72 5.70 16.91
C LEU A 370 1.07 5.48 18.29
N SER A 371 0.10 6.32 18.66
CA SER A 371 -0.68 6.18 19.88
C SER A 371 -1.55 4.91 19.90
N TRP A 372 -2.11 4.52 18.74
CA TRP A 372 -2.84 3.27 18.59
C TRP A 372 -1.92 2.07 18.75
N VAL A 373 -0.74 2.05 18.10
CA VAL A 373 0.25 0.97 18.25
C VAL A 373 0.68 0.81 19.71
N TYR A 374 0.92 1.94 20.39
CA TYR A 374 1.25 1.98 21.81
C TYR A 374 0.12 1.43 22.71
N ALA A 375 -1.14 1.75 22.40
CA ALA A 375 -2.30 1.45 23.25
C ALA A 375 -2.96 0.08 23.00
N GLU A 376 -3.02 -0.32 21.74
CA GLU A 376 -3.92 -1.37 21.22
C GLU A 376 -3.16 -2.64 20.81
N LEU A 377 -1.84 -2.60 20.79
CA LEU A 377 -1.00 -3.78 20.67
C LEU A 377 -0.40 -4.16 22.03
N PRO A 378 -0.29 -5.45 22.34
CA PRO A 378 0.27 -5.88 23.61
C PRO A 378 1.79 -5.71 23.64
N ALA A 379 2.34 -5.54 24.84
CA ALA A 379 3.79 -5.62 25.05
C ALA A 379 4.36 -6.94 24.50
N GLY A 380 5.51 -6.87 23.83
CA GLY A 380 6.12 -7.99 23.11
C GLY A 380 5.59 -8.22 21.69
N ASP A 381 4.64 -7.43 21.20
CA ASP A 381 4.28 -7.42 19.78
C ASP A 381 5.37 -6.71 18.94
N PRO A 382 5.91 -7.30 17.87
CA PRO A 382 7.04 -6.73 17.13
C PRO A 382 6.75 -5.34 16.54
N VAL A 383 5.49 -5.02 16.22
CA VAL A 383 5.10 -3.70 15.72
C VAL A 383 5.15 -2.65 16.84
N ARG A 384 4.72 -3.03 18.06
CA ARG A 384 4.82 -2.16 19.24
C ARG A 384 6.27 -1.94 19.64
N GLU A 385 7.05 -3.01 19.72
CA GLU A 385 8.46 -2.94 20.11
C GLU A 385 9.34 -2.20 19.08
N GLY A 386 8.91 -2.17 17.80
CA GLY A 386 9.58 -1.40 16.75
C GLY A 386 9.33 0.11 16.77
N LEU A 387 8.35 0.58 17.54
CA LEU A 387 7.94 2.00 17.58
C LEU A 387 9.10 2.96 17.92
N PRO A 388 9.91 2.73 18.98
CA PRO A 388 11.08 3.56 19.27
C PRO A 388 12.05 3.71 18.09
N GLY A 389 12.34 2.62 17.39
CA GLY A 389 13.23 2.60 16.24
C GLY A 389 12.71 3.43 15.08
N LEU A 390 11.40 3.32 14.78
CA LEU A 390 10.76 4.16 13.78
C LEU A 390 10.78 5.65 14.16
N VAL A 391 10.42 6.00 15.41
CA VAL A 391 10.42 7.40 15.86
C VAL A 391 11.81 8.01 15.75
N ARG A 392 12.85 7.28 16.17
CA ARG A 392 14.24 7.72 15.99
C ARG A 392 14.57 8.00 14.53
N LEU A 393 14.24 7.08 13.62
CA LEU A 393 14.48 7.29 12.19
C LEU A 393 13.69 8.48 11.64
N LEU A 394 12.42 8.64 12.02
CA LEU A 394 11.61 9.79 11.61
C LEU A 394 12.27 11.10 12.05
N LEU A 395 12.73 11.19 13.30
CA LEU A 395 13.45 12.37 13.81
C LEU A 395 14.74 12.63 13.02
N GLU A 396 15.55 11.59 12.76
CA GLU A 396 16.76 11.71 11.93
C GLU A 396 16.46 12.22 10.50
N ARG A 397 15.32 11.83 9.91
CA ARG A 397 14.90 12.34 8.58
C ARG A 397 14.39 13.77 8.67
N LEU A 398 13.64 14.12 9.71
CA LEU A 398 13.14 15.48 9.94
C LEU A 398 14.28 16.47 10.24
N ASP A 399 15.38 16.01 10.83
CA ASP A 399 16.56 16.82 11.11
C ASP A 399 17.49 16.98 9.89
N HIS A 400 17.19 16.32 8.77
CA HIS A 400 17.95 16.48 7.53
C HIS A 400 17.67 17.84 6.86
N PRO A 401 18.67 18.71 6.66
CA PRO A 401 18.46 20.07 6.15
C PRO A 401 17.97 20.13 4.69
N GLY A 402 18.16 19.06 3.91
CA GLY A 402 17.66 18.95 2.54
C GLY A 402 16.19 18.53 2.42
N LEU A 403 15.53 18.18 3.53
CA LEU A 403 14.12 17.80 3.51
C LEU A 403 13.22 19.05 3.50
N LEU A 404 12.36 19.13 2.50
CA LEU A 404 11.25 20.08 2.38
C LEU A 404 9.94 19.30 2.53
N LEU A 405 9.04 19.79 3.37
CA LEU A 405 7.71 19.24 3.61
C LEU A 405 6.62 20.29 3.32
N ARG A 406 5.36 19.85 3.23
CA ARG A 406 4.24 20.75 2.94
C ARG A 406 3.71 21.38 4.21
N ALA A 407 3.67 22.71 4.23
CA ALA A 407 2.98 23.48 5.26
C ALA A 407 1.54 23.84 4.86
N GLY A 408 1.12 23.55 3.62
CA GLY A 408 -0.23 23.76 3.12
C GLY A 408 -0.35 25.01 2.24
N HIS A 409 -1.36 25.83 2.52
CA HIS A 409 -1.69 27.04 1.76
C HIS A 409 -1.85 28.24 2.70
N PRO A 410 -1.65 29.48 2.21
CA PRO A 410 -2.03 30.67 2.95
C PRO A 410 -3.51 30.67 3.33
N GLY A 411 -3.84 31.23 4.50
CA GLY A 411 -5.22 31.37 4.97
C GLY A 411 -6.13 32.15 4.01
N ALA A 412 -7.43 31.84 4.01
CA ALA A 412 -8.41 32.52 3.16
C ALA A 412 -8.39 34.05 3.38
N GLY A 413 -8.22 34.81 2.29
CA GLY A 413 -8.14 36.27 2.34
C GLY A 413 -6.75 36.85 2.62
N SER A 414 -5.73 36.01 2.82
CA SER A 414 -4.33 36.40 2.99
C SER A 414 -3.44 35.74 1.93
N GLY A 415 -2.41 36.46 1.44
CA GLY A 415 -1.36 35.87 0.62
C GLY A 415 -1.84 35.14 -0.63
N ARG A 416 -2.66 35.79 -1.45
CA ARG A 416 -3.20 35.21 -2.70
C ARG A 416 -2.15 35.11 -3.81
N THR A 417 -1.05 35.83 -3.66
CA THR A 417 0.12 35.79 -4.56
C THR A 417 1.39 35.80 -3.72
N VAL A 418 2.50 35.40 -4.32
CA VAL A 418 3.81 35.51 -3.67
C VAL A 418 4.16 36.99 -3.38
N ALA A 419 3.72 37.92 -4.22
CA ALA A 419 3.99 39.35 -4.04
C ALA A 419 3.44 39.90 -2.71
N GLU A 420 2.26 39.42 -2.29
CA GLU A 420 1.63 39.81 -1.02
C GLU A 420 2.36 39.25 0.22
N LEU A 421 3.25 38.28 0.03
CA LEU A 421 3.95 37.56 1.11
C LEU A 421 5.41 38.00 1.30
N HIS A 422 5.94 38.86 0.42
CA HIS A 422 7.33 39.31 0.46
C HIS A 422 7.71 40.08 1.72
N GLU A 423 6.84 40.95 2.23
CA GLU A 423 7.13 41.71 3.46
C GLU A 423 7.30 40.79 4.68
N ARG A 424 6.65 39.62 4.67
CA ARG A 424 6.69 38.66 5.78
C ARG A 424 7.84 37.65 5.65
N PHE A 425 8.10 37.16 4.44
CA PHE A 425 9.04 36.06 4.20
C PHE A 425 10.27 36.48 3.38
N GLY A 426 10.40 37.76 3.06
CA GLY A 426 11.52 38.31 2.30
C GLY A 426 11.40 38.14 0.79
N PHE A 427 12.45 38.57 0.09
CA PHE A 427 12.47 38.75 -1.36
C PHE A 427 13.38 37.76 -2.11
N ARG A 428 14.02 36.84 -1.39
CA ARG A 428 14.94 35.88 -2.02
C ARG A 428 14.12 34.80 -2.74
N PRO A 429 14.33 34.58 -4.05
CA PRO A 429 13.63 33.51 -4.76
C PRO A 429 14.17 32.14 -4.36
N TYR A 430 13.36 31.09 -4.58
CA TYR A 430 13.78 29.72 -4.34
C TYR A 430 14.94 29.32 -5.25
N ALA A 431 16.00 28.80 -4.64
CA ALA A 431 17.22 28.35 -5.32
C ALA A 431 17.32 26.82 -5.28
N GLY A 432 16.49 26.14 -6.08
CA GLY A 432 16.54 24.70 -6.29
C GLY A 432 17.39 24.29 -7.51
N PRO A 433 17.52 22.97 -7.78
CA PRO A 433 18.19 22.46 -8.98
C PRO A 433 17.59 22.93 -10.30
N GLU A 434 16.32 23.34 -10.28
CA GLU A 434 15.57 23.85 -11.42
C GLU A 434 15.02 25.24 -11.10
N ARG A 435 15.12 26.15 -12.06
CA ARG A 435 14.49 27.46 -11.96
C ARG A 435 12.98 27.32 -12.18
N LEU A 436 12.18 27.80 -11.22
CA LEU A 436 10.73 27.75 -11.31
C LEU A 436 10.17 28.80 -12.29
N ASP A 437 9.10 28.43 -12.99
CA ASP A 437 8.37 29.31 -13.91
C ASP A 437 7.44 30.29 -13.20
N VAL A 438 7.25 30.11 -11.89
CA VAL A 438 6.42 30.96 -11.03
C VAL A 438 7.28 31.77 -10.05
N ALA A 439 6.73 32.88 -9.54
CA ALA A 439 7.33 33.61 -8.45
C ALA A 439 7.47 32.71 -7.21
N SER A 440 8.55 32.90 -6.45
CA SER A 440 8.84 32.13 -5.25
C SER A 440 9.55 32.96 -4.20
N ILE A 441 9.47 32.50 -2.94
CA ILE A 441 10.21 33.01 -1.79
C ILE A 441 10.92 31.84 -1.12
N ASP A 442 12.14 32.06 -0.63
CA ASP A 442 12.88 31.16 0.25
C ASP A 442 13.63 31.95 1.33
N ASP A 443 13.17 31.83 2.58
CA ASP A 443 13.78 32.48 3.75
C ASP A 443 14.74 31.55 4.53
N GLY A 444 15.03 30.38 3.97
CA GLY A 444 15.81 29.30 4.60
C GLY A 444 14.97 28.32 5.41
N LEU A 445 13.89 28.75 6.07
CA LEU A 445 12.93 27.85 6.72
C LEU A 445 11.77 27.54 5.78
N THR A 446 11.12 28.57 5.28
CA THR A 446 9.89 28.55 4.50
C THR A 446 10.21 28.74 3.02
N VAL A 447 9.60 27.91 2.17
CA VAL A 447 9.59 28.09 0.73
C VAL A 447 8.16 28.29 0.26
N ILE A 448 7.88 29.35 -0.49
CA ILE A 448 6.55 29.66 -1.01
C ILE A 448 6.63 29.72 -2.53
N THR A 449 5.72 29.05 -3.22
CA THR A 449 5.59 29.12 -4.69
C THR A 449 4.22 29.66 -5.07
N ASP A 450 4.16 30.59 -6.00
CA ASP A 450 2.90 31.11 -6.52
C ASP A 450 2.10 30.00 -7.23
N GLY A 451 0.79 30.16 -7.29
CA GLY A 451 -0.07 29.24 -8.01
C GLY A 451 -0.05 29.48 -9.52
N THR A 452 -0.44 28.45 -10.27
CA THR A 452 -0.64 28.53 -11.71
C THR A 452 -2.08 28.90 -12.06
N VAL A 453 -2.25 29.48 -13.26
CA VAL A 453 -3.55 29.78 -13.85
C VAL A 453 -3.95 28.62 -14.77
N ASP A 454 -5.09 28.00 -14.51
CA ASP A 454 -5.59 26.92 -15.35
C ASP A 454 -6.20 27.44 -16.67
N ARG A 455 -6.60 26.52 -17.57
CA ARG A 455 -7.25 26.88 -18.86
C ARG A 455 -8.56 27.65 -18.70
N ARG A 456 -9.16 27.66 -17.52
CA ARG A 456 -10.40 28.38 -17.18
C ARG A 456 -10.13 29.74 -16.57
N GLY A 457 -8.86 30.14 -16.43
CA GLY A 457 -8.46 31.40 -15.81
C GLY A 457 -8.45 31.37 -14.28
N HIS A 458 -8.66 30.20 -13.66
CA HIS A 458 -8.61 30.08 -12.21
C HIS A 458 -7.15 29.98 -11.75
N ARG A 459 -6.74 30.92 -10.88
CA ARG A 459 -5.45 30.88 -10.20
C ARG A 459 -5.56 29.99 -8.96
N SER A 460 -4.76 28.94 -8.92
CA SER A 460 -4.57 28.15 -7.70
C SER A 460 -3.91 28.99 -6.59
N PRO A 461 -4.20 28.74 -5.30
CA PRO A 461 -3.53 29.47 -4.23
C PRO A 461 -2.02 29.14 -4.19
N PRO A 462 -1.18 30.04 -3.63
CA PRO A 462 0.21 29.70 -3.36
C PRO A 462 0.36 28.44 -2.52
N ARG A 463 1.49 27.75 -2.68
CA ARG A 463 1.86 26.57 -1.91
C ARG A 463 2.97 26.94 -0.94
N VAL A 464 2.82 26.53 0.31
CA VAL A 464 3.79 26.76 1.38
C VAL A 464 4.46 25.43 1.71
N TYR A 465 5.79 25.45 1.73
CA TYR A 465 6.66 24.37 2.12
C TYR A 465 7.59 24.85 3.24
N PHE A 466 8.18 23.93 3.99
CA PHE A 466 9.12 24.26 5.05
C PHE A 466 10.18 23.19 5.22
N ARG A 467 11.32 23.59 5.78
CA ARG A 467 12.44 22.71 6.15
C ARG A 467 12.31 22.34 7.63
N PRO A 468 11.92 21.10 7.98
CA PRO A 468 11.68 20.74 9.37
C PRO A 468 12.92 20.86 10.25
N ALA A 469 14.12 20.69 9.70
CA ALA A 469 15.39 20.85 10.40
C ALA A 469 15.60 22.27 10.99
N PHE A 470 14.93 23.28 10.42
CA PHE A 470 15.01 24.68 10.88
C PHE A 470 13.72 25.15 11.56
N TYR A 471 12.75 24.25 11.76
CA TYR A 471 11.48 24.57 12.41
C TYR A 471 11.57 24.34 13.92
N GLY A 472 11.22 25.37 14.71
CA GLY A 472 11.33 25.35 16.16
C GLY A 472 10.54 26.48 16.83
N ASP A 473 11.00 26.93 18.00
CA ASP A 473 10.36 28.03 18.74
C ASP A 473 11.08 29.36 18.45
N ASP A 474 10.89 29.87 17.23
CA ASP A 474 11.45 31.15 16.77
C ASP A 474 10.43 31.98 15.97
N GLU A 475 10.73 33.26 15.78
CA GLU A 475 9.84 34.21 15.08
C GLU A 475 9.49 33.76 13.65
N ARG A 476 10.41 33.08 12.94
CA ARG A 476 10.14 32.59 11.58
C ARG A 476 9.17 31.41 11.59
N SER A 477 9.32 30.51 12.56
CA SER A 477 8.42 29.37 12.77
C SER A 477 7.02 29.82 13.17
N GLN A 478 6.91 30.86 14.02
CA GLN A 478 5.65 31.53 14.34
C GLN A 478 5.04 32.22 13.11
N ALA A 479 5.87 32.88 12.29
CA ALA A 479 5.44 33.51 11.05
C ALA A 479 4.92 32.48 10.02
N LEU A 480 5.54 31.31 9.92
CA LEU A 480 5.05 30.20 9.11
C LEU A 480 3.69 29.69 9.63
N ALA A 481 3.61 29.34 10.92
CA ALA A 481 2.39 28.78 11.52
C ALA A 481 1.18 29.73 11.41
N ALA A 482 1.39 31.04 11.55
CA ALA A 482 0.32 32.04 11.39
C ALA A 482 0.02 32.40 9.92
N THR A 483 0.68 31.78 8.94
CA THR A 483 0.34 31.91 7.51
C THR A 483 -0.54 30.76 7.03
N THR A 484 -0.33 29.57 7.57
CA THR A 484 -1.01 28.36 7.13
C THR A 484 -2.49 28.37 7.48
N SER A 485 -3.33 27.94 6.53
CA SER A 485 -4.78 27.97 6.67
C SER A 485 -5.33 27.03 7.76
N GLY A 486 -4.57 26.03 8.21
CA GLY A 486 -5.07 24.97 9.07
C GLY A 486 -6.00 24.00 8.34
N PHE A 487 -6.06 24.09 7.01
CA PHE A 487 -6.93 23.30 6.14
C PHE A 487 -6.13 22.60 5.05
N GLY A 488 -6.50 21.35 4.77
CA GLY A 488 -5.84 20.53 3.76
C GLY A 488 -4.74 19.65 4.35
N ARG A 489 -3.75 19.32 3.52
CA ARG A 489 -2.66 18.43 3.90
C ARG A 489 -1.49 19.27 4.43
N GLU A 490 -1.31 19.24 5.74
CA GLU A 490 -0.26 19.98 6.45
C GLU A 490 0.59 19.00 7.28
N ASP A 491 1.91 19.13 7.17
CA ASP A 491 2.86 18.24 7.83
C ASP A 491 3.31 18.78 9.20
N ILE A 492 3.17 20.10 9.43
CA ILE A 492 3.61 20.78 10.67
C ILE A 492 3.06 20.10 11.94
N PRO A 493 1.73 19.85 12.09
CA PRO A 493 1.22 19.25 13.33
C PRO A 493 1.76 17.85 13.60
N LEU A 494 2.13 17.10 12.55
CA LEU A 494 2.72 15.77 12.68
C LEU A 494 4.19 15.87 13.12
N VAL A 495 4.94 16.81 12.56
CA VAL A 495 6.33 17.10 12.94
C VAL A 495 6.39 17.56 14.40
N GLU A 496 5.55 18.52 14.79
CA GLU A 496 5.46 19.02 16.16
C GLU A 496 5.15 17.91 17.15
N TRP A 497 4.19 17.04 16.84
CA TRP A 497 3.79 15.98 17.75
C TRP A 497 4.88 14.90 17.91
N VAL A 498 5.55 14.51 16.81
CA VAL A 498 6.64 13.51 16.86
C VAL A 498 7.84 14.02 17.66
N ARG A 499 8.19 15.31 17.53
CA ARG A 499 9.21 15.98 18.36
C ARG A 499 8.71 16.33 19.77
N GLY A 500 7.41 16.22 19.98
CA GLY A 500 6.75 16.65 21.20
C GLY A 500 6.96 15.71 22.37
N PRO A 501 6.76 16.20 23.60
CA PRO A 501 7.07 15.45 24.82
C PRO A 501 6.17 14.22 25.04
N VAL A 502 4.98 14.20 24.43
CA VAL A 502 4.06 13.04 24.53
C VAL A 502 4.60 11.85 23.74
N CYS A 503 5.09 12.09 22.52
CA CYS A 503 5.73 11.05 21.70
C CYS A 503 6.97 10.50 22.41
N ALA A 504 7.82 11.38 22.96
CA ALA A 504 8.99 10.98 23.75
C ALA A 504 8.61 10.06 24.93
N ARG A 505 7.59 10.42 25.73
CA ARG A 505 7.16 9.56 26.84
C ARG A 505 6.54 8.24 26.39
N ILE A 506 5.85 8.19 25.24
CA ILE A 506 5.38 6.93 24.66
C ILE A 506 6.57 6.02 24.31
N VAL A 507 7.62 6.59 23.70
CA VAL A 507 8.86 5.86 23.39
C VAL A 507 9.52 5.34 24.67
N GLU A 508 9.73 6.20 25.66
CA GLU A 508 10.32 5.85 26.96
C GLU A 508 9.58 4.69 27.66
N ARG A 509 8.24 4.69 27.59
CA ARG A 509 7.42 3.62 28.19
C ARG A 509 7.62 2.26 27.52
N ILE A 510 7.79 2.25 26.20
CA ILE A 510 8.03 1.03 25.42
C ILE A 510 9.46 0.53 25.70
N GLU A 511 10.46 1.40 25.60
CA GLU A 511 11.87 1.06 25.85
C GLU A 511 12.11 0.62 27.30
N GLY A 512 11.44 1.26 28.27
CA GLY A 512 11.53 0.93 29.68
C GLY A 512 10.83 -0.37 30.07
N ALA A 513 10.22 -1.10 29.12
CA ALA A 513 9.48 -2.34 29.34
C ALA A 513 8.47 -2.23 30.51
N SER A 514 7.73 -1.13 30.55
CA SER A 514 6.84 -0.78 31.67
C SER A 514 5.68 -1.76 31.89
N LEU A 515 5.49 -2.74 30.98
CA LEU A 515 4.40 -3.69 30.97
C LEU A 515 4.93 -5.13 30.81
N PRO A 516 4.34 -6.13 31.49
CA PRO A 516 4.58 -7.54 31.21
C PRO A 516 4.19 -7.92 29.77
N VAL A 517 4.90 -8.89 29.18
CA VAL A 517 4.58 -9.41 27.83
C VAL A 517 3.12 -9.88 27.77
N GLY A 518 2.41 -9.45 26.72
CA GLY A 518 0.99 -9.73 26.53
C GLY A 518 0.03 -8.72 27.16
N ALA A 519 0.50 -7.82 28.03
CA ALA A 519 -0.32 -6.77 28.65
C ALA A 519 -0.46 -5.54 27.74
N TYR A 520 -1.48 -4.72 27.99
CA TYR A 520 -1.82 -3.55 27.20
C TYR A 520 -1.76 -2.28 28.03
N GLU A 521 -1.32 -1.16 27.43
CA GLU A 521 -1.38 0.16 28.09
C GLU A 521 -2.82 0.59 28.40
N SER A 522 -3.77 0.05 27.63
CA SER A 522 -5.21 0.25 27.81
C SER A 522 -5.77 -0.43 29.06
N ASP A 523 -5.02 -1.32 29.73
CA ASP A 523 -5.40 -1.90 31.03
C ASP A 523 -4.78 -1.09 32.20
N PRO A 524 -5.56 -0.22 32.87
CA PRO A 524 -5.05 0.59 33.98
C PRO A 524 -4.62 -0.24 35.20
N ALA A 525 -5.06 -1.50 35.33
CA ALA A 525 -4.60 -2.37 36.42
C ALA A 525 -3.10 -2.70 36.30
N VAL A 526 -2.53 -2.56 35.10
CA VAL A 526 -1.11 -2.79 34.83
C VAL A 526 -0.40 -1.48 34.48
N SER A 527 -1.04 -0.58 33.73
CA SER A 527 -0.41 0.67 33.30
C SER A 527 -0.44 1.79 34.35
N ALA A 528 -1.37 1.73 35.31
CA ALA A 528 -1.53 2.70 36.40
C ALA A 528 -2.10 2.04 37.69
N PRO A 529 -1.45 1.00 38.25
CA PRO A 529 -2.00 0.20 39.36
C PRO A 529 -2.33 1.04 40.61
N ASP A 530 -1.46 1.97 40.99
CA ASP A 530 -1.69 2.85 42.15
C ASP A 530 -2.94 3.72 41.96
N LEU A 531 -3.23 4.15 40.73
CA LEU A 531 -4.44 4.89 40.43
C LEU A 531 -5.68 4.00 40.57
N VAL A 532 -5.63 2.74 40.09
CA VAL A 532 -6.73 1.79 40.28
C VAL A 532 -7.03 1.58 41.75
N THR A 533 -6.01 1.40 42.59
CA THR A 533 -6.17 1.29 44.05
C THR A 533 -6.85 2.54 44.63
N ARG A 534 -6.39 3.74 44.29
CA ARG A 534 -7.00 4.99 44.77
C ARG A 534 -8.47 5.15 44.32
N VAL A 535 -8.80 4.78 43.09
CA VAL A 535 -10.18 4.82 42.58
C VAL A 535 -11.05 3.81 43.32
N ALA A 536 -10.55 2.59 43.49
CA ALA A 536 -11.23 1.53 44.23
C ALA A 536 -11.55 1.96 45.67
N ASP A 537 -10.56 2.50 46.38
CA ASP A 537 -10.72 2.96 47.76
C ASP A 537 -11.69 4.15 47.86
N THR A 538 -11.55 5.13 46.98
CA THR A 538 -12.40 6.35 46.98
C THR A 538 -13.87 6.03 46.69
N LEU A 539 -14.13 5.12 45.76
CA LEU A 539 -15.50 4.73 45.37
C LEU A 539 -16.05 3.55 46.18
N GLY A 540 -15.21 2.91 46.99
CA GLY A 540 -15.54 1.69 47.74
C GLY A 540 -15.91 0.51 46.85
N ILE A 541 -15.26 0.35 45.70
CA ILE A 541 -15.47 -0.72 44.71
C ILE A 541 -14.24 -1.63 44.61
N ASP A 542 -14.37 -2.79 43.98
CA ASP A 542 -13.21 -3.66 43.74
C ASP A 542 -12.33 -3.15 42.58
N GLY A 543 -11.09 -3.67 42.51
CA GLY A 543 -10.11 -3.25 41.53
C GLY A 543 -10.51 -3.49 40.07
N ASP A 544 -11.30 -4.53 39.78
CA ASP A 544 -11.77 -4.77 38.41
C ASP A 544 -12.79 -3.70 38.00
N ALA A 545 -13.74 -3.38 38.89
CA ALA A 545 -14.70 -2.30 38.67
C ALA A 545 -13.98 -0.95 38.50
N ALA A 546 -12.98 -0.64 39.34
CA ALA A 546 -12.19 0.57 39.22
C ALA A 546 -11.40 0.65 37.89
N ALA A 547 -10.78 -0.45 37.46
CA ALA A 547 -10.09 -0.53 36.18
C ALA A 547 -11.05 -0.31 34.99
N LEU A 548 -12.22 -0.98 35.01
CA LEU A 548 -13.25 -0.80 33.99
C LEU A 548 -13.76 0.65 33.97
N TYR A 549 -13.95 1.28 35.12
CA TYR A 549 -14.42 2.65 35.20
C TYR A 549 -13.42 3.64 34.58
N LEU A 550 -12.12 3.50 34.85
CA LEU A 550 -11.07 4.32 34.23
C LEU A 550 -11.03 4.14 32.70
N GLN A 551 -11.19 2.90 32.21
CA GLN A 551 -11.30 2.63 30.77
C GLN A 551 -12.52 3.29 30.15
N LEU A 552 -13.67 3.23 30.84
CA LEU A 552 -14.89 3.89 30.41
C LEU A 552 -14.78 5.41 30.48
N LEU A 553 -14.02 5.99 31.41
CA LEU A 553 -13.79 7.44 31.51
C LEU A 553 -12.93 7.98 30.37
N ALA A 554 -11.85 7.28 30.03
CA ALA A 554 -10.78 7.84 29.20
C ALA A 554 -10.75 7.33 27.75
N LEU A 555 -11.04 6.05 27.50
CA LEU A 555 -10.78 5.46 26.19
C LEU A 555 -11.86 5.86 25.18
N PRO A 556 -11.51 6.21 23.92
CA PRO A 556 -12.48 6.63 22.92
C PRO A 556 -13.50 5.52 22.54
N ALA A 557 -13.04 4.28 22.42
CA ALA A 557 -13.88 3.15 21.96
C ALA A 557 -13.69 1.85 22.76
N PRO A 558 -14.00 1.84 24.08
CA PRO A 558 -13.89 0.66 24.94
C PRO A 558 -15.04 -0.32 24.67
N THR A 559 -15.03 -1.00 23.53
CA THR A 559 -16.01 -2.06 23.25
C THR A 559 -15.84 -3.20 24.25
N ASP A 560 -16.90 -3.97 24.53
CA ASP A 560 -16.78 -5.11 25.46
C ASP A 560 -15.73 -6.13 24.98
N ARG A 561 -15.55 -6.25 23.65
CA ARG A 561 -14.51 -7.09 23.06
C ARG A 561 -13.11 -6.57 23.41
N ASN A 562 -12.90 -5.27 23.27
CA ASN A 562 -11.60 -4.65 23.52
C ASN A 562 -11.26 -4.68 25.00
N VAL A 563 -12.18 -4.29 25.89
CA VAL A 563 -12.01 -4.36 27.35
C VAL A 563 -11.61 -5.77 27.80
N ARG A 564 -12.31 -6.80 27.30
CA ARG A 564 -11.93 -8.20 27.60
C ARG A 564 -10.56 -8.58 27.05
N THR A 565 -10.20 -8.06 25.88
CA THR A 565 -8.89 -8.34 25.25
C THR A 565 -7.77 -7.71 26.06
N TRP A 566 -7.88 -6.43 26.40
CA TRP A 566 -6.86 -5.69 27.12
C TRP A 566 -6.63 -6.23 28.53
N ASN A 567 -7.71 -6.52 29.25
CA ASN A 567 -7.63 -6.96 30.66
C ASN A 567 -7.44 -8.49 30.80
N GLY A 568 -7.41 -9.24 29.68
CA GLY A 568 -7.39 -10.70 29.71
C GLY A 568 -8.63 -11.33 30.37
N TRP A 569 -9.77 -10.63 30.36
CA TRP A 569 -10.97 -11.05 31.07
C TRP A 569 -11.86 -11.99 30.25
N LYS A 570 -12.41 -13.00 30.94
CA LYS A 570 -13.58 -13.75 30.46
C LYS A 570 -14.86 -12.94 30.66
N THR A 571 -15.91 -13.27 29.90
CA THR A 571 -17.20 -12.58 29.94
C THR A 571 -17.77 -12.41 31.35
N ALA A 572 -17.73 -13.45 32.19
CA ALA A 572 -18.29 -13.40 33.54
C ALA A 572 -17.60 -12.38 34.45
N ARG A 573 -16.26 -12.26 34.37
CA ARG A 573 -15.49 -11.27 35.16
C ARG A 573 -15.82 -9.85 34.72
N HIS A 574 -15.90 -9.62 33.40
CA HIS A 574 -16.31 -8.33 32.84
C HIS A 574 -17.72 -7.92 33.27
N GLN A 575 -18.69 -8.85 33.21
CA GLN A 575 -20.07 -8.59 33.64
C GLN A 575 -20.13 -8.25 35.14
N LYS A 576 -19.40 -8.97 35.98
CA LYS A 576 -19.34 -8.69 37.42
C LYS A 576 -18.85 -7.26 37.69
N ALA A 577 -17.76 -6.84 37.05
CA ALA A 577 -17.23 -5.48 37.17
C ALA A 577 -18.25 -4.43 36.69
N ALA A 578 -18.94 -4.69 35.57
CA ALA A 578 -19.95 -3.79 35.03
C ALA A 578 -21.16 -3.64 35.99
N THR A 579 -21.63 -4.75 36.58
CA THR A 579 -22.72 -4.75 37.57
C THR A 579 -22.37 -3.89 38.78
N VAL A 580 -21.16 -4.00 39.32
CA VAL A 580 -20.72 -3.15 40.45
C VAL A 580 -20.80 -1.66 40.10
N LEU A 581 -20.40 -1.27 38.89
CA LEU A 581 -20.48 0.13 38.45
C LEU A 581 -21.93 0.62 38.30
N VAL A 582 -22.83 -0.23 37.81
CA VAL A 582 -24.26 0.07 37.68
C VAL A 582 -24.90 0.22 39.06
N GLU A 583 -24.64 -0.71 39.98
CA GLU A 583 -25.16 -0.68 41.36
C GLU A 583 -24.70 0.57 42.13
N ARG A 584 -23.49 1.06 41.82
CA ARG A 584 -22.94 2.32 42.36
C ARG A 584 -23.41 3.58 41.62
N GLY A 585 -24.20 3.44 40.56
CA GLY A 585 -24.71 4.57 39.77
C GLY A 585 -23.62 5.33 38.99
N LEU A 586 -22.44 4.74 38.80
CA LEU A 586 -21.31 5.36 38.09
C LEU A 586 -21.46 5.27 36.57
N VAL A 587 -22.25 4.30 36.11
CA VAL A 587 -22.57 4.03 34.70
C VAL A 587 -24.03 3.65 34.56
N THR A 588 -24.56 3.75 33.35
CA THR A 588 -25.92 3.32 33.02
C THR A 588 -25.90 2.19 31.98
N GLU A 589 -26.87 1.29 32.07
CA GLU A 589 -27.13 0.29 31.03
C GLU A 589 -27.98 0.91 29.92
N ASP A 590 -27.52 0.81 28.67
CA ASP A 590 -28.21 1.40 27.52
C ASP A 590 -27.85 0.63 26.24
N LYS A 591 -28.57 0.90 25.15
CA LYS A 591 -28.26 0.38 23.81
C LYS A 591 -27.95 1.51 22.84
N ARG A 592 -26.66 1.85 22.76
CA ARG A 592 -26.20 2.92 21.87
C ARG A 592 -25.69 2.38 20.52
N PRO A 593 -26.16 2.90 19.37
CA PRO A 593 -25.75 2.42 18.06
C PRO A 593 -24.24 2.49 17.86
N ARG A 594 -23.65 1.39 17.36
CA ARG A 594 -22.21 1.24 17.05
C ARG A 594 -21.26 1.35 18.25
N ALA A 595 -21.76 1.31 19.49
CA ALA A 595 -20.91 1.38 20.68
C ALA A 595 -20.14 0.08 20.98
N GLY A 596 -20.73 -1.08 20.63
CA GLY A 596 -20.14 -2.39 20.91
C GLY A 596 -19.99 -2.73 22.40
N ARG A 597 -20.75 -2.06 23.27
CA ARG A 597 -20.79 -2.26 24.73
C ARG A 597 -22.19 -2.06 25.32
N GLN A 598 -22.37 -2.50 26.57
CA GLN A 598 -23.66 -2.46 27.28
C GLN A 598 -23.76 -1.38 28.37
N VAL A 599 -22.63 -0.91 28.90
CA VAL A 599 -22.57 0.13 29.94
C VAL A 599 -21.94 1.41 29.40
N PHE A 600 -22.42 2.56 29.89
CA PHE A 600 -22.05 3.88 29.40
C PHE A 600 -21.88 4.86 30.54
N LEU A 601 -21.01 5.86 30.34
CA LEU A 601 -21.03 7.02 31.24
C LEU A 601 -22.37 7.75 31.10
N PRO A 602 -22.89 8.32 32.20
CA PRO A 602 -23.96 9.30 32.14
C PRO A 602 -23.65 10.44 31.15
N GLY A 603 -24.71 10.98 30.53
CA GLY A 603 -24.60 12.11 29.61
C GLY A 603 -24.82 11.80 28.12
N GLU A 604 -24.62 12.84 27.29
CA GLU A 604 -24.93 12.87 25.86
C GLU A 604 -24.11 11.86 25.06
N TRP A 605 -24.78 11.18 24.12
CA TRP A 605 -24.14 10.34 23.10
C TRP A 605 -24.01 11.07 21.76
N ILE A 606 -22.78 11.27 21.28
CA ILE A 606 -22.53 11.96 20.01
C ILE A 606 -22.49 10.95 18.86
N HIS A 607 -23.35 11.15 17.85
CA HIS A 607 -23.34 10.33 16.64
C HIS A 607 -22.16 10.64 15.72
N ALA A 608 -21.62 9.61 15.05
CA ALA A 608 -20.53 9.75 14.09
C ALA A 608 -20.92 9.30 12.67
N LYS A 609 -20.28 9.87 11.65
CA LYS A 609 -20.33 9.35 10.27
C LYS A 609 -19.22 8.31 10.10
N LYS A 610 -19.47 7.21 9.36
CA LYS A 610 -18.39 6.26 9.02
C LYS A 610 -17.28 7.01 8.24
N PRO A 611 -15.99 6.73 8.50
CA PRO A 611 -15.46 5.65 9.34
C PRO A 611 -15.32 5.98 10.84
N TYR A 612 -15.62 7.20 11.28
CA TYR A 612 -15.44 7.65 12.66
C TYR A 612 -16.40 6.98 13.65
N GLN A 613 -15.99 6.91 14.92
CA GLN A 613 -16.73 6.23 15.99
C GLN A 613 -17.54 7.20 16.86
N PRO A 614 -18.80 6.87 17.21
CA PRO A 614 -19.57 7.63 18.18
C PRO A 614 -19.04 7.42 19.61
N MET A 615 -19.20 8.41 20.48
CA MET A 615 -18.76 8.37 21.87
C MET A 615 -19.56 9.33 22.75
N GLU A 616 -19.40 9.23 24.06
CA GLU A 616 -19.94 10.19 25.03
C GLU A 616 -19.33 11.59 24.83
N ALA A 617 -20.14 12.63 25.01
CA ALA A 617 -19.69 14.02 24.92
C ALA A 617 -18.52 14.34 25.83
N TRP A 618 -18.57 13.82 27.06
CA TRP A 618 -17.49 13.82 28.03
C TRP A 618 -16.13 13.46 27.41
N LYS A 619 -16.07 12.36 26.66
CA LYS A 619 -14.81 11.86 26.09
C LYS A 619 -14.31 12.75 24.97
N ALA A 620 -15.23 13.22 24.12
CA ALA A 620 -14.88 14.12 23.04
C ALA A 620 -14.24 15.41 23.59
N GLU A 621 -14.77 15.94 24.70
CA GLU A 621 -14.20 17.10 25.39
C GLU A 621 -12.86 16.77 26.05
N LEU A 622 -12.78 15.66 26.80
CA LEU A 622 -11.56 15.18 27.47
C LEU A 622 -10.36 15.06 26.51
N ILE A 623 -10.59 14.56 25.29
CA ILE A 623 -9.53 14.35 24.28
C ILE A 623 -9.43 15.49 23.27
N GLY A 624 -10.24 16.55 23.40
CA GLY A 624 -10.22 17.70 22.49
C GLY A 624 -10.77 17.44 21.08
N LEU A 625 -11.62 16.42 20.91
CA LEU A 625 -12.26 16.09 19.64
C LEU A 625 -13.41 17.05 19.34
N ARG A 626 -13.25 17.86 18.28
CA ARG A 626 -14.26 18.85 17.87
C ARG A 626 -15.41 18.21 17.08
N ARG A 627 -16.64 18.61 17.44
CA ARG A 627 -17.85 18.29 16.69
C ARG A 627 -17.92 19.10 15.39
N SER A 628 -18.45 18.50 14.33
CA SER A 628 -18.78 19.22 13.09
C SER A 628 -20.00 20.13 13.29
N TYR A 629 -20.27 21.01 12.31
CA TYR A 629 -21.37 21.98 12.35
C TYR A 629 -22.75 21.34 12.61
N ASN A 630 -22.95 20.10 12.16
CA ASN A 630 -24.16 19.29 12.38
C ASN A 630 -24.17 18.54 13.73
N ARG A 631 -23.27 18.90 14.65
CA ARG A 631 -23.06 18.29 15.99
C ARG A 631 -22.66 16.82 15.96
N ARG A 632 -22.14 16.30 14.85
CA ARG A 632 -21.64 14.92 14.72
C ARG A 632 -20.13 14.85 14.86
N LEU A 633 -19.62 13.62 14.98
CA LEU A 633 -18.19 13.34 14.84
C LEU A 633 -17.91 12.93 13.39
N GLU A 634 -17.18 13.81 12.70
CA GLU A 634 -16.83 13.68 11.29
C GLU A 634 -15.33 13.94 11.02
N ASN A 635 -14.52 13.88 12.08
CA ASN A 635 -13.09 14.13 12.06
C ASN A 635 -12.32 12.94 12.66
N PRO A 636 -11.06 12.70 12.25
CA PRO A 636 -10.20 11.72 12.92
C PRO A 636 -9.96 12.12 14.39
N LEU A 637 -9.53 11.16 15.21
CA LEU A 637 -9.07 11.48 16.56
C LEU A 637 -7.88 12.45 16.49
N PRO A 638 -7.82 13.47 17.37
CA PRO A 638 -6.65 14.32 17.46
C PRO A 638 -5.44 13.50 17.93
N LEU A 639 -4.24 13.99 17.60
CA LEU A 639 -3.01 13.46 18.18
C LEU A 639 -3.07 13.61 19.72
N PRO A 640 -2.69 12.58 20.49
CA PRO A 640 -2.91 12.61 21.93
C PRO A 640 -2.00 13.64 22.61
N THR A 641 -2.53 14.28 23.64
CA THR A 641 -1.80 15.26 24.45
C THR A 641 -1.19 14.65 25.72
N ARG A 642 -1.42 13.35 25.97
CA ARG A 642 -1.03 12.60 27.16
C ARG A 642 -0.77 11.14 26.81
N THR A 643 0.06 10.46 27.59
CA THR A 643 0.11 8.98 27.60
C THR A 643 -1.16 8.40 28.24
N LEU A 644 -1.43 7.10 28.10
CA LEU A 644 -2.65 6.50 28.64
C LEU A 644 -2.74 6.59 30.18
N PRO A 645 -1.68 6.28 30.96
CA PRO A 645 -1.69 6.49 32.41
C PRO A 645 -1.97 7.93 32.82
N GLU A 646 -1.37 8.89 32.11
CA GLU A 646 -1.62 10.33 32.33
C GLU A 646 -3.07 10.71 31.99
N LEU A 647 -3.65 10.12 30.94
CA LEU A 647 -5.04 10.34 30.58
C LEU A 647 -5.99 9.76 31.62
N PHE A 648 -5.73 8.55 32.13
CA PHE A 648 -6.51 7.97 33.23
C PHE A 648 -6.45 8.85 34.49
N ALA A 649 -5.25 9.29 34.87
CA ALA A 649 -5.06 10.15 36.02
C ALA A 649 -5.75 11.52 35.84
N HIS A 650 -5.68 12.09 34.64
CA HIS A 650 -6.35 13.35 34.32
C HIS A 650 -7.87 13.22 34.37
N ALA A 651 -8.43 12.17 33.76
CA ALA A 651 -9.87 11.92 33.77
C ALA A 651 -10.38 11.74 35.21
N TRP A 652 -9.66 10.98 36.03
CA TRP A 652 -10.00 10.80 37.44
C TRP A 652 -9.92 12.11 38.23
N SER A 653 -8.86 12.91 38.02
CA SER A 653 -8.72 14.21 38.69
C SER A 653 -9.88 15.18 38.39
N LEU A 654 -10.47 15.12 37.20
CA LEU A 654 -11.66 15.91 36.87
C LEU A 654 -12.89 15.37 37.62
N VAL A 655 -13.06 14.05 37.70
CA VAL A 655 -14.13 13.41 38.49
C VAL A 655 -14.03 13.82 39.97
N GLU A 656 -12.82 13.81 40.56
CA GLU A 656 -12.59 14.23 41.94
C GLU A 656 -12.96 15.71 42.19
N LYS A 657 -12.85 16.56 41.18
CA LYS A 657 -13.24 17.98 41.24
C LYS A 657 -14.73 18.22 41.04
N GLY A 658 -15.51 17.17 40.78
CA GLY A 658 -16.92 17.29 40.40
C GLY A 658 -17.12 17.76 38.96
N GLU A 659 -16.05 17.74 38.15
CA GLU A 659 -16.07 18.05 36.72
C GLU A 659 -16.13 16.75 35.90
N GLY A 660 -16.72 15.68 36.42
CA GLY A 660 -16.84 14.39 35.77
C GLY A 660 -18.02 14.28 34.79
N PRO A 661 -18.29 13.09 34.23
CA PRO A 661 -19.48 12.83 33.44
C PRO A 661 -20.78 13.16 34.21
N LEU A 662 -21.68 13.90 33.55
CA LEU A 662 -22.95 14.40 34.12
C LEU A 662 -24.09 13.37 34.10
#